data_AF-A0A9P3A5V5-F1
#
_entry.id   AF-A0A9P3A5V5-F1
#
_cell.length_a   1.000
_cell.length_b   1.000
_cell.length_c   1.000
_cell.angle_alpha   90.00
_cell.angle_beta   90.00
_cell.angle_gamma   90.00
#
_symmetry.space_group_name_H-M   'P 1'
#
loop_
_entity.id
_entity.type
_entity.pdbx_description
1 polymer ?
#
loop_
_entity_poly.entity_id
_entity_poly.type
_entity_poly.pdbx_seq_one_letter_code
_entity_poly.pdbx_strand_id
1 'polypeptide(L)'
;MAPVVASLLTSLAILSLAEASPLTPGRHARPDVANLLSTSKRGLHTLLSRYYGTAHGLTRPPPLQNKRDASIPAGWTSVGCVDESWDERLLQGTSFSSSSMTPTLCLTQCQKLGFTYGGTEFGDECYCGNSLVGSGGVAATASTCNMPCAGDSSENCGQSWYISLYMYNGTSAGCAASTATATAATATANSTAAALNPVVPGTTTTRTTTTGAATTGTTTTGAASPTSTSTHTDSLDSSEWYSLGCAVDSSARVLSGYSQEYWYNMTTDDCLTKCEGMGYPFAGTEFGQECYCALTLPTTISYSTTGCNMNCGGDSTETCGGNWFIELYELISAANASCTTTATTSIGNNNLAIGTATTTATTTTAAAITTAATTTTTANAAGTTVTAAATSAPSSSTTHNVWAHHMVGNTYPYAVSDWASDIAEAYAAGIDGFALNMGSDYWQPDRVNDAYTAATSFGNGFKLFLSLDMTVLSCASSSDAANLVSLVQSHASSSAQAMHNGQVLVSTFAGSDCTFGTGSNNAWQTLFVNALTNNGVDIFFVPSVFSDVSTFSSDTWMDGELNWNSGWPMGSTDLTTASDTTYMNALGSKEYMPAISPFFFTHFGVNSWNKNWLYRSDDWLYATRWEQVIAMRDSVKMTEILTWNDFGESSYIGPIHGALPAGSDAWVDGYDHQGLSALTKYYATAFKTGSYPAITTDTIVMWSRPHSYDAIATSDSVGQPTGWNWTEDYLYAVVLCTEAATVTLTAGSNTQTFSVSAGLSKLKVASSAGGISGSIARNGATTASYTSSGFSWTTTPATYNFNYFVGSSSS
;
A
#
# COMPACT_ATOMS: atom_id res chain seq x y z
N MET A 1 28.59 40.83 -21.22
CA MET A 1 29.89 41.14 -20.57
C MET A 1 30.80 39.91 -20.62
N ALA A 2 31.16 39.44 -21.81
CA ALA A 2 31.86 38.15 -21.98
C ALA A 2 33.41 38.15 -21.87
N PRO A 3 34.17 39.25 -22.10
CA PRO A 3 35.64 39.14 -22.19
C PRO A 3 36.37 39.24 -20.84
N VAL A 4 35.73 39.66 -19.75
CA VAL A 4 36.41 39.92 -18.46
C VAL A 4 36.58 38.65 -17.62
N VAL A 5 35.65 37.68 -17.72
CA VAL A 5 35.69 36.44 -16.92
C VAL A 5 36.79 35.49 -17.41
N ALA A 6 37.13 35.53 -18.71
CA ALA A 6 38.14 34.68 -19.31
C ALA A 6 39.58 34.94 -18.79
N SER A 7 39.88 36.14 -18.29
CA SER A 7 41.21 36.49 -17.77
C SER A 7 41.43 36.17 -16.29
N LEU A 8 40.38 35.84 -15.53
CA LEU A 8 40.52 35.49 -14.10
C LEU A 8 40.83 34.00 -13.88
N LEU A 9 40.31 33.13 -14.74
CA LEU A 9 40.39 31.67 -14.56
C LEU A 9 41.72 31.06 -15.04
N THR A 10 42.45 31.74 -15.93
CA THR A 10 43.81 31.33 -16.33
C THR A 10 44.86 31.48 -15.23
N SER A 11 44.54 32.16 -14.12
CA SER A 11 45.47 32.37 -13.00
C SER A 11 45.31 31.35 -11.85
N LEU A 12 44.32 30.45 -11.91
CA LEU A 12 44.00 29.50 -10.83
C LEU A 12 44.25 28.02 -11.20
N ALA A 13 44.64 27.74 -12.44
CA ALA A 13 44.88 26.38 -12.94
C ALA A 13 46.33 25.89 -12.79
N ILE A 14 47.14 26.52 -11.92
CA ILE A 14 48.51 26.11 -11.61
C ILE A 14 48.67 26.01 -10.09
N LEU A 15 48.20 24.90 -9.51
CA LEU A 15 48.78 24.20 -8.36
C LEU A 15 47.98 22.91 -8.11
N SER A 16 48.71 21.84 -7.77
CA SER A 16 48.25 20.45 -7.78
C SER A 16 47.98 19.91 -6.37
N LEU A 17 47.15 18.86 -6.30
CA LEU A 17 47.13 17.82 -5.25
C LEU A 17 46.83 18.27 -3.80
N ALA A 18 45.59 18.05 -3.36
CA ALA A 18 45.26 17.64 -1.99
C ALA A 18 43.82 17.06 -1.94
N GLU A 19 43.58 16.14 -1.00
CA GLU A 19 42.25 15.61 -0.67
C GLU A 19 41.37 16.69 -0.01
N ALA A 20 40.04 16.58 -0.12
CA ALA A 20 39.12 17.55 0.47
C ALA A 20 37.88 16.89 1.12
N SER A 21 37.72 17.18 2.41
CA SER A 21 36.59 16.86 3.29
C SER A 21 35.32 17.69 2.93
N PRO A 22 34.12 17.37 3.46
CA PRO A 22 32.88 18.07 3.09
C PRO A 22 32.86 19.55 3.51
N LEU A 23 32.13 20.37 2.73
CA LEU A 23 32.01 21.81 2.93
C LEU A 23 30.86 22.18 3.88
N THR A 24 31.11 23.12 4.79
CA THR A 24 30.11 23.72 5.69
C THR A 24 29.23 24.77 4.98
N PRO A 25 27.97 24.97 5.42
CA PRO A 25 27.01 25.85 4.73
C PRO A 25 27.17 27.34 5.11
N GLY A 26 26.91 28.24 4.16
CA GLY A 26 26.73 29.67 4.46
C GLY A 26 27.11 30.70 3.37
N ARG A 27 26.20 30.92 2.40
CA ARG A 27 25.83 32.26 1.86
C ARG A 27 24.74 32.17 0.77
N HIS A 28 23.75 33.06 0.84
CA HIS A 28 22.57 33.05 -0.04
C HIS A 28 22.84 33.44 -1.50
N ALA A 29 22.11 32.82 -2.43
CA ALA A 29 21.86 33.31 -3.78
C ALA A 29 20.49 34.03 -3.87
N ARG A 30 20.24 34.77 -4.95
CA ARG A 30 19.07 35.66 -5.12
C ARG A 30 17.73 34.92 -5.37
N PRO A 31 16.57 35.55 -5.08
CA PRO A 31 15.26 34.88 -5.02
C PRO A 31 14.81 34.21 -6.33
N ASP A 32 15.22 34.77 -7.46
CA ASP A 32 14.73 34.47 -8.81
C ASP A 32 15.23 33.11 -9.38
N VAL A 33 16.03 32.35 -8.62
CA VAL A 33 16.52 31.01 -8.98
C VAL A 33 15.96 29.90 -8.07
N ALA A 34 15.41 30.25 -6.89
CA ALA A 34 14.91 29.26 -5.92
C ALA A 34 13.60 28.59 -6.37
N ASN A 35 12.73 29.32 -7.09
CA ASN A 35 11.41 28.83 -7.53
C ASN A 35 11.44 27.81 -8.69
N LEU A 36 12.63 27.39 -9.14
CA LEU A 36 12.83 26.32 -10.13
C LEU A 36 13.36 25.01 -9.51
N LEU A 37 13.47 24.95 -8.18
CA LEU A 37 14.02 23.79 -7.45
C LEU A 37 12.98 23.00 -6.63
N SER A 38 11.72 23.44 -6.58
CA SER A 38 10.64 22.74 -5.86
C SER A 38 9.83 21.76 -6.73
N THR A 39 9.88 21.85 -8.07
CA THR A 39 9.04 21.02 -8.95
C THR A 39 9.84 19.96 -9.73
N SER A 40 9.69 18.70 -9.29
CA SER A 40 10.16 17.44 -9.89
C SER A 40 11.66 17.07 -9.75
N LYS A 41 11.94 16.02 -8.97
CA LYS A 41 13.25 15.34 -8.89
C LYS A 41 13.67 14.66 -10.22
N ARG A 42 12.79 14.57 -11.23
CA ARG A 42 13.10 14.07 -12.58
C ARG A 42 14.01 15.03 -13.38
N GLY A 43 13.97 16.34 -13.14
CA GLY A 43 14.74 17.32 -13.92
C GLY A 43 16.26 17.26 -13.72
N LEU A 44 16.73 16.94 -12.50
CA LEU A 44 18.14 17.07 -12.13
C LEU A 44 19.05 16.08 -12.87
N HIS A 45 18.60 14.84 -13.07
CA HIS A 45 19.31 13.81 -13.86
C HIS A 45 19.46 14.22 -15.34
N THR A 46 18.44 14.88 -15.91
CA THR A 46 18.46 15.37 -17.30
C THR A 46 19.30 16.64 -17.47
N LEU A 47 19.41 17.49 -16.44
CA LEU A 47 20.26 18.68 -16.48
C LEU A 47 21.75 18.36 -16.31
N LEU A 48 22.09 17.48 -15.35
CA LEU A 48 23.47 17.05 -15.10
C LEU A 48 24.07 16.34 -16.32
N SER A 49 23.31 15.45 -16.95
CA SER A 49 23.74 14.75 -18.17
C SER A 49 23.91 15.67 -19.39
N ARG A 50 23.14 16.77 -19.48
CA ARG A 50 23.30 17.78 -20.54
C ARG A 50 24.47 18.74 -20.33
N TYR A 51 24.91 18.98 -19.09
CA TYR A 51 25.98 19.94 -18.80
C TYR A 51 27.37 19.30 -18.60
N TYR A 52 27.46 18.10 -18.02
CA TYR A 52 28.74 17.43 -17.73
C TYR A 52 29.16 16.39 -18.77
N GLY A 53 28.24 15.90 -19.62
CA GLY A 53 28.52 14.83 -20.59
C GLY A 53 29.63 15.13 -21.60
N THR A 54 29.87 16.40 -21.94
CA THR A 54 30.89 16.80 -22.92
C THR A 54 32.30 16.96 -22.34
N ALA A 55 32.46 16.99 -21.00
CA ALA A 55 33.75 17.22 -20.35
C ALA A 55 34.44 15.92 -19.88
N HIS A 56 33.70 14.81 -19.72
CA HIS A 56 34.19 13.57 -19.10
C HIS A 56 34.00 12.29 -19.93
N GLY A 57 33.74 12.42 -21.24
CA GLY A 57 33.91 11.31 -22.19
C GLY A 57 32.87 10.17 -22.14
N LEU A 58 31.68 10.41 -21.59
CA LEU A 58 30.59 9.42 -21.60
C LEU A 58 29.83 9.46 -22.94
N THR A 59 29.46 8.29 -23.44
CA THR A 59 28.81 8.13 -24.75
C THR A 59 27.34 8.58 -24.74
N ARG A 60 26.94 9.26 -25.82
CA ARG A 60 25.58 9.81 -26.02
C ARG A 60 24.56 8.68 -26.28
N PRO A 61 23.41 8.64 -25.57
CA PRO A 61 22.31 7.73 -25.91
C PRO A 61 21.74 8.00 -27.32
N PRO A 62 21.23 6.99 -28.04
CA PRO A 62 20.66 7.17 -29.37
C PRO A 62 19.42 8.08 -29.35
N PRO A 63 19.08 8.76 -30.47
CA PRO A 63 17.87 9.55 -30.56
C PRO A 63 16.63 8.65 -30.46
N LEU A 64 15.65 9.03 -29.65
CA LEU A 64 14.32 8.40 -29.71
C LEU A 64 13.70 8.69 -31.08
N GLN A 65 13.25 7.63 -31.77
CA GLN A 65 12.61 7.76 -33.07
C GLN A 65 11.13 8.09 -32.92
N ASN A 66 10.65 9.01 -33.77
CA ASN A 66 9.22 9.25 -33.96
C ASN A 66 8.63 8.15 -34.85
N LYS A 67 8.13 7.09 -34.21
CA LYS A 67 7.00 6.22 -34.60
C LYS A 67 6.95 5.05 -33.63
N ARG A 68 5.78 4.78 -33.03
CA ARG A 68 5.52 3.53 -32.30
C ARG A 68 4.86 2.59 -33.32
N ASP A 69 5.42 1.39 -33.51
CA ASP A 69 4.90 0.38 -34.44
C ASP A 69 4.34 -0.81 -33.64
N ALA A 70 3.22 -1.36 -34.13
CA ALA A 70 2.49 -2.55 -33.68
C ALA A 70 1.70 -2.50 -32.36
N SER A 71 0.41 -2.88 -32.48
CA SER A 71 -0.71 -2.56 -31.58
C SER A 71 -1.23 -3.72 -30.73
N ILE A 72 -0.44 -4.78 -30.52
CA ILE A 72 -0.90 -6.03 -29.88
C ILE A 72 -0.08 -6.38 -28.63
N PRO A 73 -0.70 -6.77 -27.49
CA PRO A 73 0.02 -7.10 -26.27
C PRO A 73 0.85 -8.39 -26.40
N ALA A 74 1.89 -8.51 -25.57
CA ALA A 74 2.79 -9.65 -25.60
C ALA A 74 2.05 -10.98 -25.33
N GLY A 75 2.29 -11.97 -26.19
CA GLY A 75 1.63 -13.29 -26.15
C GLY A 75 0.45 -13.42 -27.11
N TRP A 76 -0.11 -12.32 -27.61
CA TRP A 76 -1.14 -12.36 -28.66
C TRP A 76 -0.54 -12.43 -30.05
N THR A 77 -1.26 -13.07 -30.97
CA THR A 77 -0.93 -13.11 -32.41
C THR A 77 -2.20 -12.85 -33.21
N SER A 78 -2.11 -11.95 -34.20
CA SER A 78 -3.21 -11.73 -35.14
C SER A 78 -3.50 -13.00 -35.93
N VAL A 79 -4.72 -13.52 -35.79
CA VAL A 79 -5.28 -14.57 -36.65
C VAL A 79 -5.68 -13.97 -38.00
N GLY A 80 -6.19 -12.74 -37.96
CA GLY A 80 -6.54 -11.96 -39.15
C GLY A 80 -7.98 -11.44 -39.10
N CYS A 81 -8.44 -10.87 -40.21
CA CYS A 81 -9.84 -10.48 -40.36
C CYS A 81 -10.67 -11.72 -40.70
N VAL A 82 -11.74 -11.98 -39.94
CA VAL A 82 -12.67 -13.09 -40.21
C VAL A 82 -14.12 -12.59 -40.17
N ASP A 83 -15.05 -13.30 -40.81
CA ASP A 83 -16.47 -12.99 -40.70
C ASP A 83 -17.04 -13.37 -39.32
N GLU A 84 -17.93 -12.52 -38.79
CA GLU A 84 -18.82 -12.90 -37.68
C GLU A 84 -19.90 -13.86 -38.19
N SER A 85 -20.51 -14.62 -37.28
CA SER A 85 -21.61 -15.49 -37.68
C SER A 85 -22.97 -14.81 -37.64
N TRP A 86 -23.85 -15.30 -38.52
CA TRP A 86 -25.19 -14.77 -38.76
C TRP A 86 -26.28 -15.48 -37.93
N ASP A 87 -25.90 -16.55 -37.22
CA ASP A 87 -26.73 -17.31 -36.28
C ASP A 87 -26.36 -17.07 -34.81
N GLU A 88 -25.07 -16.87 -34.49
CA GLU A 88 -24.58 -16.52 -33.15
C GLU A 88 -23.24 -15.74 -33.19
N ARG A 89 -22.87 -15.02 -32.12
CA ARG A 89 -21.57 -14.30 -32.06
C ARG A 89 -20.39 -15.28 -32.07
N LEU A 90 -19.32 -14.96 -32.81
CA LEU A 90 -18.17 -15.84 -33.00
C LEU A 90 -17.41 -16.12 -31.69
N LEU A 91 -17.34 -15.12 -30.79
CA LEU A 91 -16.71 -15.20 -29.47
C LEU A 91 -17.78 -14.98 -28.36
N GLN A 92 -18.07 -16.04 -27.60
CA GLN A 92 -19.13 -16.10 -26.58
C GLN A 92 -18.62 -16.01 -25.13
N GLY A 93 -17.48 -15.35 -24.90
CA GLY A 93 -16.98 -15.05 -23.56
C GLY A 93 -17.61 -13.78 -23.02
N THR A 94 -16.78 -12.79 -22.70
CA THR A 94 -17.26 -11.43 -22.42
C THR A 94 -17.15 -10.56 -23.68
N SER A 95 -18.00 -9.55 -23.80
CA SER A 95 -17.83 -8.47 -24.77
C SER A 95 -18.10 -7.11 -24.11
N PHE A 96 -17.51 -6.06 -24.68
CA PHE A 96 -17.70 -4.68 -24.24
C PHE A 96 -17.37 -3.73 -25.40
N SER A 97 -18.00 -2.56 -25.45
CA SER A 97 -17.61 -1.48 -26.35
C SER A 97 -16.94 -0.33 -25.58
N SER A 98 -16.14 0.48 -26.28
CA SER A 98 -15.46 1.63 -25.70
C SER A 98 -15.07 2.64 -26.79
N SER A 99 -15.29 3.93 -26.52
CA SER A 99 -14.73 5.02 -27.33
C SER A 99 -13.19 5.05 -27.32
N SER A 100 -12.55 4.36 -26.36
CA SER A 100 -11.09 4.16 -26.29
C SER A 100 -10.64 2.80 -26.85
N MET A 101 -11.50 2.11 -27.61
CA MET A 101 -11.16 0.78 -28.14
C MET A 101 -9.90 0.81 -29.00
N THR A 102 -9.03 -0.17 -28.74
CA THR A 102 -7.85 -0.54 -29.54
C THR A 102 -7.64 -2.04 -29.38
N PRO A 103 -6.90 -2.72 -30.27
CA PRO A 103 -6.56 -4.14 -30.07
C PRO A 103 -5.75 -4.32 -28.79
N THR A 104 -4.91 -3.34 -28.40
CA THR A 104 -4.19 -3.38 -27.11
C THR A 104 -5.15 -3.37 -25.91
N LEU A 105 -6.16 -2.51 -25.88
CA LEU A 105 -7.16 -2.48 -24.80
C LEU A 105 -7.95 -3.79 -24.73
N CYS A 106 -8.52 -4.21 -25.87
CA CYS A 106 -9.34 -5.41 -25.97
C CYS A 106 -8.57 -6.66 -25.50
N LEU A 107 -7.38 -6.90 -26.06
CA LEU A 107 -6.61 -8.10 -25.78
C LEU A 107 -5.99 -8.11 -24.38
N THR A 108 -5.67 -6.94 -23.81
CA THR A 108 -5.26 -6.84 -22.40
C THR A 108 -6.39 -7.29 -21.48
N GLN A 109 -7.64 -6.89 -21.77
CA GLN A 109 -8.79 -7.29 -20.97
C GLN A 109 -9.14 -8.78 -21.15
N CYS A 110 -9.13 -9.28 -22.39
CA CYS A 110 -9.31 -10.71 -22.65
C CYS A 110 -8.24 -11.56 -21.92
N GLN A 111 -6.99 -11.10 -21.88
CA GLN A 111 -5.89 -11.79 -21.19
C GLN A 111 -6.03 -11.75 -19.66
N LYS A 112 -6.42 -10.61 -19.07
CA LYS A 112 -6.70 -10.49 -17.62
C LYS A 112 -7.79 -11.47 -17.17
N LEU A 113 -8.79 -11.70 -18.02
CA LEU A 113 -9.91 -12.60 -17.77
C LEU A 113 -9.63 -14.06 -18.21
N GLY A 114 -8.42 -14.36 -18.69
CA GLY A 114 -7.99 -15.72 -19.03
C GLY A 114 -8.55 -16.29 -20.33
N PHE A 115 -9.01 -15.45 -21.27
CA PHE A 115 -9.55 -15.90 -22.54
C PHE A 115 -8.46 -16.19 -23.60
N THR A 116 -8.60 -17.31 -24.32
CA THR A 116 -7.66 -17.75 -25.37
C THR A 116 -7.77 -16.94 -26.67
N TYR A 117 -8.94 -16.37 -26.95
CA TYR A 117 -9.22 -15.53 -28.12
C TYR A 117 -9.76 -14.17 -27.70
N GLY A 118 -9.44 -13.17 -28.50
CA GLY A 118 -9.94 -11.82 -28.37
C GLY A 118 -9.99 -11.17 -29.74
N GLY A 119 -10.95 -10.30 -29.98
CA GLY A 119 -11.08 -9.63 -31.26
C GLY A 119 -11.91 -8.36 -31.18
N THR A 120 -11.60 -7.42 -32.06
CA THR A 120 -12.26 -6.11 -32.12
C THR A 120 -13.16 -6.03 -33.35
N GLU A 121 -14.38 -5.53 -33.17
CA GLU A 121 -15.36 -5.31 -34.25
C GLU A 121 -15.83 -3.85 -34.24
N PHE A 122 -16.37 -3.39 -35.37
CA PHE A 122 -17.10 -2.12 -35.54
C PHE A 122 -16.39 -0.83 -35.03
N GLY A 123 -15.06 -0.84 -34.89
CA GLY A 123 -14.27 0.31 -34.45
C GLY A 123 -14.20 0.47 -32.93
N ASP A 124 -15.30 0.24 -32.22
CA ASP A 124 -15.44 0.44 -30.77
C ASP A 124 -15.75 -0.83 -29.96
N GLU A 125 -15.99 -1.99 -30.56
CA GLU A 125 -16.37 -3.22 -29.86
C GLU A 125 -15.19 -4.18 -29.64
N CYS A 126 -15.21 -4.90 -28.51
CA CYS A 126 -14.31 -6.00 -28.17
C CYS A 126 -15.09 -7.23 -27.74
N TYR A 127 -14.64 -8.40 -28.21
CA TYR A 127 -15.18 -9.70 -27.87
C TYR A 127 -14.04 -10.63 -27.44
N CYS A 128 -14.24 -11.36 -26.35
CA CYS A 128 -13.31 -12.35 -25.82
C CYS A 128 -13.97 -13.73 -25.84
N GLY A 129 -13.18 -14.80 -25.94
CA GLY A 129 -13.73 -16.17 -25.88
C GLY A 129 -12.66 -17.26 -25.78
N ASN A 130 -13.08 -18.48 -25.52
CA ASN A 130 -12.18 -19.65 -25.43
C ASN A 130 -12.25 -20.57 -26.65
N SER A 131 -13.22 -20.33 -27.53
CA SER A 131 -13.47 -21.07 -28.77
C SER A 131 -14.21 -20.17 -29.76
N LEU A 132 -14.04 -20.44 -31.05
CA LEU A 132 -14.89 -19.86 -32.11
C LEU A 132 -16.15 -20.73 -32.25
N VAL A 133 -17.33 -20.12 -32.33
CA VAL A 133 -18.62 -20.82 -32.50
C VAL A 133 -19.47 -20.21 -33.63
N GLY A 134 -20.64 -20.78 -33.92
CA GLY A 134 -21.42 -20.46 -35.11
C GLY A 134 -20.77 -20.96 -36.41
N SER A 135 -21.24 -20.40 -37.53
CA SER A 135 -20.80 -20.71 -38.89
C SER A 135 -19.84 -19.68 -39.53
N GLY A 136 -19.34 -18.72 -38.74
CA GLY A 136 -18.36 -17.69 -39.14
C GLY A 136 -16.91 -18.13 -38.91
N GLY A 137 -16.00 -17.18 -38.80
CA GLY A 137 -14.56 -17.43 -38.61
C GLY A 137 -13.81 -17.74 -39.92
N VAL A 138 -14.42 -17.50 -41.08
CA VAL A 138 -13.81 -17.65 -42.40
C VAL A 138 -12.92 -16.43 -42.67
N ALA A 139 -11.67 -16.67 -43.07
CA ALA A 139 -10.70 -15.62 -43.34
C ALA A 139 -11.14 -14.69 -44.49
N ALA A 140 -11.35 -13.42 -44.15
CA ALA A 140 -11.56 -12.33 -45.10
C ALA A 140 -10.23 -11.73 -45.55
N THR A 141 -10.25 -10.88 -46.58
CA THR A 141 -9.08 -10.06 -46.90
C THR A 141 -8.77 -9.10 -45.76
N ALA A 142 -7.49 -8.93 -45.39
CA ALA A 142 -7.10 -8.06 -44.27
C ALA A 142 -7.59 -6.60 -44.41
N SER A 143 -7.82 -6.13 -45.65
CA SER A 143 -8.40 -4.83 -45.97
C SER A 143 -9.92 -4.72 -45.72
N THR A 144 -10.59 -5.80 -45.30
CA THR A 144 -12.01 -5.78 -44.92
C THR A 144 -12.17 -5.22 -43.50
N CYS A 145 -11.31 -5.65 -42.57
CA CYS A 145 -11.21 -5.09 -41.23
C CYS A 145 -10.39 -3.78 -41.29
N ASN A 146 -11.03 -2.74 -41.79
CA ASN A 146 -10.47 -1.43 -42.08
C ASN A 146 -11.19 -0.29 -41.35
N MET A 147 -12.09 -0.61 -40.43
CA MET A 147 -12.74 0.39 -39.59
C MET A 147 -11.71 0.91 -38.59
N PRO A 148 -11.42 2.23 -38.56
CA PRO A 148 -10.48 2.78 -37.60
C PRO A 148 -10.94 2.50 -36.17
N CYS A 149 -10.01 2.18 -35.28
CA CYS A 149 -10.29 2.02 -33.86
C CYS A 149 -10.75 3.36 -33.26
N ALA A 150 -11.75 3.32 -32.38
CA ALA A 150 -12.28 4.51 -31.73
C ALA A 150 -11.22 5.22 -30.86
N GLY A 151 -10.40 4.44 -30.14
CA GLY A 151 -9.33 4.94 -29.29
C GLY A 151 -8.04 5.32 -30.03
N ASP A 152 -7.80 4.75 -31.22
CA ASP A 152 -6.70 5.16 -32.11
C ASP A 152 -7.05 4.95 -33.59
N SER A 153 -7.45 6.04 -34.25
CA SER A 153 -7.79 6.02 -35.68
C SER A 153 -6.65 5.64 -36.64
N SER A 154 -5.42 5.43 -36.15
CA SER A 154 -4.30 4.87 -36.93
C SER A 154 -4.22 3.34 -36.91
N GLU A 155 -5.05 2.70 -36.07
CA GLU A 155 -5.21 1.25 -35.95
C GLU A 155 -6.59 0.81 -36.50
N ASN A 156 -6.75 -0.47 -36.85
CA ASN A 156 -8.02 -1.02 -37.34
C ASN A 156 -8.66 -1.95 -36.31
N CYS A 157 -9.95 -1.74 -36.03
CA CYS A 157 -10.74 -2.54 -35.07
C CYS A 157 -11.92 -3.21 -35.78
N GLY A 158 -11.62 -4.18 -36.65
CA GLY A 158 -12.64 -4.90 -37.40
C GLY A 158 -13.36 -4.07 -38.46
N GLN A 159 -14.62 -4.43 -38.71
CA GLN A 159 -15.61 -3.79 -39.58
C GLN A 159 -16.99 -4.42 -39.25
N SER A 160 -18.11 -3.85 -39.69
CA SER A 160 -19.44 -4.45 -39.49
C SER A 160 -19.51 -5.89 -40.03
N TRP A 161 -19.81 -6.85 -39.15
CA TRP A 161 -19.82 -8.30 -39.38
C TRP A 161 -18.45 -8.92 -39.72
N TYR A 162 -17.35 -8.23 -39.42
CA TYR A 162 -15.99 -8.75 -39.59
C TYR A 162 -15.09 -8.36 -38.42
N ILE A 163 -14.71 -9.36 -37.63
CA ILE A 163 -13.89 -9.18 -36.43
C ILE A 163 -12.39 -9.30 -36.77
N SER A 164 -11.59 -8.36 -36.27
CA SER A 164 -10.13 -8.50 -36.23
C SER A 164 -9.78 -9.46 -35.12
N LEU A 165 -9.53 -10.72 -35.46
CA LEU A 165 -9.34 -11.80 -34.50
C LEU A 165 -7.86 -12.00 -34.13
N TYR A 166 -7.63 -12.22 -32.84
CA TYR A 166 -6.32 -12.52 -32.25
C TYR A 166 -6.43 -13.75 -31.34
N MET A 167 -5.34 -14.50 -31.25
CA MET A 167 -5.22 -15.70 -30.42
C MET A 167 -4.04 -15.56 -29.47
N TYR A 168 -4.24 -15.94 -28.21
CA TYR A 168 -3.20 -15.94 -27.20
C TYR A 168 -2.34 -17.20 -27.35
N ASN A 169 -1.13 -17.01 -27.87
CA ASN A 169 -0.11 -18.04 -28.07
C ASN A 169 0.89 -18.11 -26.91
N GLY A 170 0.74 -17.26 -25.89
CA GLY A 170 1.53 -17.35 -24.67
C GLY A 170 1.26 -18.65 -23.93
N THR A 171 2.28 -19.48 -23.70
CA THR A 171 2.14 -20.69 -22.88
C THR A 171 1.81 -20.31 -21.45
N SER A 172 0.52 -20.38 -21.09
CA SER A 172 0.04 -20.32 -19.72
C SER A 172 0.69 -21.46 -18.92
N ALA A 173 1.52 -21.10 -17.94
CA ALA A 173 2.23 -22.04 -17.08
C ALA A 173 1.67 -22.02 -15.65
N GLY A 174 0.37 -22.27 -15.51
CA GLY A 174 -0.15 -22.92 -14.31
C GLY A 174 0.32 -24.38 -14.29
N CYS A 175 0.71 -24.91 -13.14
CA CYS A 175 1.27 -26.26 -13.06
C CYS A 175 0.24 -27.36 -13.36
N ALA A 176 0.39 -28.06 -14.48
CA ALA A 176 -0.18 -29.38 -14.71
C ALA A 176 0.83 -30.25 -15.47
N ALA A 177 0.92 -31.54 -15.11
CA ALA A 177 2.04 -32.38 -15.49
C ALA A 177 1.78 -33.31 -16.68
N SER A 178 2.90 -33.68 -17.32
CA SER A 178 3.17 -34.95 -18.02
C SER A 178 2.82 -35.12 -19.52
N THR A 179 3.89 -35.42 -20.26
CA THR A 179 4.00 -36.41 -21.35
C THR A 179 3.13 -36.27 -22.61
N ALA A 180 3.77 -35.96 -23.75
CA ALA A 180 4.27 -36.97 -24.71
C ALA A 180 4.37 -36.45 -26.16
N THR A 181 5.56 -36.61 -26.74
CA THR A 181 5.82 -36.88 -28.18
C THR A 181 5.48 -35.79 -29.21
N ALA A 182 6.53 -35.07 -29.63
CA ALA A 182 6.54 -34.37 -30.91
C ALA A 182 6.44 -35.36 -32.09
N THR A 183 5.71 -34.99 -33.15
CA THR A 183 5.98 -35.49 -34.51
C THR A 183 5.93 -34.31 -35.48
N ALA A 184 6.86 -34.30 -36.43
CA ALA A 184 7.15 -33.14 -37.27
C ALA A 184 6.13 -32.91 -38.40
N ALA A 185 6.13 -31.69 -38.92
CA ALA A 185 5.29 -31.24 -40.03
C ALA A 185 5.56 -31.99 -41.34
N THR A 186 4.56 -32.01 -42.23
CA THR A 186 4.81 -31.76 -43.67
C THR A 186 3.58 -31.16 -44.34
N ALA A 187 3.80 -30.30 -45.34
CA ALA A 187 2.78 -29.53 -46.04
C ALA A 187 2.12 -30.28 -47.20
N THR A 188 0.92 -29.84 -47.66
CA THR A 188 0.73 -29.19 -48.98
C THR A 188 -0.75 -28.84 -49.28
N ALA A 189 -0.96 -27.97 -50.28
CA ALA A 189 -2.26 -27.49 -50.81
C ALA A 189 -3.20 -28.65 -51.26
N ASN A 190 -4.52 -28.48 -51.47
CA ASN A 190 -5.14 -27.46 -52.33
C ASN A 190 -6.69 -27.54 -52.32
N SER A 191 -7.36 -26.42 -52.60
CA SER A 191 -8.69 -26.24 -53.24
C SER A 191 -9.79 -27.34 -53.17
N THR A 192 -11.02 -26.99 -52.76
CA THR A 192 -12.17 -26.69 -53.66
C THR A 192 -13.50 -26.54 -52.88
N ALA A 193 -14.45 -25.80 -53.46
CA ALA A 193 -15.78 -25.56 -52.89
C ALA A 193 -16.85 -26.54 -53.41
N ALA A 194 -17.92 -26.77 -52.63
CA ALA A 194 -19.30 -26.76 -53.12
C ALA A 194 -20.30 -26.81 -51.94
N ALA A 195 -21.41 -26.07 -52.06
CA ALA A 195 -22.52 -26.09 -51.12
C ALA A 195 -23.39 -27.36 -51.24
N LEU A 196 -24.34 -27.55 -50.31
CA LEU A 196 -25.74 -27.92 -50.61
C LEU A 196 -26.65 -27.82 -49.34
N ASN A 197 -27.59 -26.88 -49.37
CA ASN A 197 -28.90 -26.97 -48.68
C ASN A 197 -29.82 -27.91 -49.55
N PRO A 198 -31.11 -28.24 -49.27
CA PRO A 198 -32.06 -27.68 -48.28
C PRO A 198 -32.99 -28.73 -47.58
N VAL A 199 -34.03 -28.29 -46.84
CA VAL A 199 -35.48 -28.54 -47.10
C VAL A 199 -36.38 -28.19 -45.90
N VAL A 200 -37.48 -27.47 -46.17
CA VAL A 200 -38.46 -26.89 -45.23
C VAL A 200 -39.89 -27.17 -45.71
N PRO A 201 -40.77 -27.80 -44.91
CA PRO A 201 -41.91 -27.08 -44.29
C PRO A 201 -42.31 -27.61 -42.88
N GLY A 202 -43.19 -26.96 -42.10
CA GLY A 202 -43.80 -25.63 -42.25
C GLY A 202 -45.20 -25.52 -41.60
N THR A 203 -45.63 -24.28 -41.29
CA THR A 203 -47.04 -23.75 -41.22
C THR A 203 -48.10 -24.51 -40.39
N THR A 204 -48.97 -23.87 -39.58
CA THR A 204 -50.05 -22.97 -40.06
C THR A 204 -50.77 -22.27 -38.89
N THR A 205 -50.82 -20.92 -38.91
CA THR A 205 -51.99 -19.99 -38.76
C THR A 205 -53.26 -20.45 -38.00
N THR A 206 -53.91 -19.68 -37.10
CA THR A 206 -54.94 -18.61 -37.35
C THR A 206 -55.69 -18.29 -36.00
N ARG A 207 -56.42 -17.18 -35.71
CA ARG A 207 -56.60 -15.80 -36.27
C ARG A 207 -57.57 -14.96 -35.35
N THR A 208 -57.47 -13.62 -35.34
CA THR A 208 -58.55 -12.61 -35.02
C THR A 208 -59.09 -12.50 -33.56
N THR A 209 -59.71 -11.40 -33.08
CA THR A 209 -60.30 -10.16 -33.69
C THR A 209 -60.29 -9.02 -32.63
N THR A 210 -59.81 -7.79 -32.90
CA THR A 210 -60.54 -6.51 -33.22
C THR A 210 -61.65 -6.09 -32.23
N THR A 211 -61.93 -4.82 -31.90
CA THR A 211 -61.86 -3.48 -32.55
C THR A 211 -61.69 -2.40 -31.44
N GLY A 212 -61.34 -1.11 -31.60
CA GLY A 212 -61.26 -0.14 -32.72
C GLY A 212 -61.74 1.24 -32.17
N ALA A 213 -61.44 2.44 -32.69
CA ALA A 213 -60.59 2.88 -33.79
C ALA A 213 -60.36 4.42 -33.69
N ALA A 214 -59.52 4.96 -34.60
CA ALA A 214 -59.47 6.33 -35.18
C ALA A 214 -58.25 7.22 -34.80
N THR A 215 -57.54 7.93 -35.70
CA THR A 215 -57.41 7.86 -37.18
C THR A 215 -56.07 8.49 -37.62
N THR A 216 -55.34 7.82 -38.52
CA THR A 216 -54.36 8.25 -39.54
C THR A 216 -53.79 9.69 -39.57
N GLY A 217 -52.45 9.84 -39.71
CA GLY A 217 -51.82 11.11 -40.14
C GLY A 217 -50.28 11.16 -40.12
N THR A 218 -49.61 10.52 -41.07
CA THR A 218 -48.14 10.43 -41.22
C THR A 218 -47.39 11.77 -41.27
N THR A 219 -46.30 11.95 -40.50
CA THR A 219 -45.03 12.55 -40.99
C THR A 219 -43.87 12.35 -40.01
N THR A 220 -42.67 12.15 -40.55
CA THR A 220 -41.39 12.09 -39.82
C THR A 220 -40.95 13.47 -39.35
N THR A 221 -40.72 13.66 -38.06
CA THR A 221 -39.73 14.60 -37.50
C THR A 221 -39.12 13.97 -36.24
N GLY A 222 -37.82 14.20 -36.00
CA GLY A 222 -37.06 13.43 -35.01
C GLY A 222 -37.44 13.77 -33.57
N ALA A 223 -37.40 12.76 -32.70
CA ALA A 223 -37.24 12.99 -31.27
C ALA A 223 -35.83 13.56 -31.05
N ALA A 224 -35.76 14.77 -30.48
CA ALA A 224 -34.48 15.41 -30.19
C ALA A 224 -33.75 14.63 -29.08
N SER A 225 -32.46 14.39 -29.31
CA SER A 225 -31.49 14.09 -28.26
C SER A 225 -31.51 15.19 -27.19
N PRO A 226 -31.56 14.86 -25.89
CA PRO A 226 -31.07 15.76 -24.85
C PRO A 226 -29.54 15.78 -24.92
N THR A 227 -29.01 16.54 -25.86
CA THR A 227 -27.55 16.73 -26.02
C THR A 227 -27.04 17.69 -24.96
N SER A 228 -26.66 17.17 -23.79
CA SER A 228 -25.78 17.86 -22.84
C SER A 228 -25.16 16.90 -21.83
N THR A 229 -24.18 16.10 -22.25
CA THR A 229 -23.22 15.48 -21.32
C THR A 229 -22.30 16.58 -20.79
N SER A 230 -22.73 17.26 -19.72
CA SER A 230 -21.80 18.00 -18.86
C SER A 230 -20.93 17.00 -18.11
N THR A 231 -19.62 17.18 -18.21
CA THR A 231 -18.67 16.46 -17.35
C THR A 231 -18.70 17.08 -15.97
N HIS A 232 -18.92 16.28 -14.93
CA HIS A 232 -18.50 16.61 -13.58
C HIS A 232 -17.01 16.27 -13.50
N THR A 233 -16.16 17.25 -13.20
CA THR A 233 -14.80 16.96 -12.76
C THR A 233 -14.88 16.88 -11.25
N ASP A 234 -14.61 15.69 -10.70
CA ASP A 234 -14.55 15.50 -9.26
C ASP A 234 -13.44 16.40 -8.70
N SER A 235 -13.80 17.33 -7.81
CA SER A 235 -12.84 18.29 -7.27
C SER A 235 -11.90 17.69 -6.21
N LEU A 236 -12.18 16.47 -5.73
CA LEU A 236 -11.43 15.78 -4.69
C LEU A 236 -10.29 14.93 -5.29
N ASP A 237 -10.53 14.19 -6.38
CA ASP A 237 -9.53 13.30 -7.00
C ASP A 237 -9.19 13.61 -8.47
N SER A 238 -9.85 14.61 -9.08
CA SER A 238 -9.72 14.98 -10.50
C SER A 238 -10.14 13.90 -11.50
N SER A 239 -10.91 12.90 -11.08
CA SER A 239 -11.66 12.04 -11.99
C SER A 239 -12.67 12.85 -12.80
N GLU A 240 -12.94 12.42 -14.03
CA GLU A 240 -14.00 13.01 -14.84
C GLU A 240 -15.17 12.03 -14.93
N TRP A 241 -16.39 12.54 -14.80
CA TRP A 241 -17.63 11.78 -14.83
C TRP A 241 -18.61 12.41 -15.81
N TYR A 242 -19.29 11.61 -16.63
CA TYR A 242 -20.44 12.09 -17.39
C TYR A 242 -21.64 12.20 -16.46
N SER A 243 -22.23 13.39 -16.31
CA SER A 243 -23.59 13.51 -15.78
C SER A 243 -24.56 12.92 -16.81
N LEU A 244 -25.22 11.83 -16.44
CA LEU A 244 -26.21 11.10 -17.25
C LEU A 244 -27.62 11.67 -17.09
N GLY A 245 -27.83 12.49 -16.07
CA GLY A 245 -29.09 13.19 -15.82
C GLY A 245 -29.98 12.52 -14.76
N CYS A 246 -30.93 13.31 -14.26
CA CYS A 246 -31.93 12.89 -13.29
C CYS A 246 -32.83 11.73 -13.75
N ALA A 247 -32.68 10.57 -13.12
CA ALA A 247 -33.52 9.40 -13.28
C ALA A 247 -34.67 9.34 -12.26
N VAL A 248 -35.75 8.64 -12.61
CA VAL A 248 -36.83 8.26 -11.69
C VAL A 248 -36.42 6.98 -10.97
N ASP A 249 -36.34 7.03 -9.64
CA ASP A 249 -36.03 5.85 -8.83
C ASP A 249 -37.28 5.15 -8.28
N SER A 250 -37.09 3.97 -7.69
CA SER A 250 -38.14 3.15 -7.11
C SER A 250 -37.57 2.21 -6.03
N SER A 251 -38.43 1.48 -5.32
CA SER A 251 -38.01 0.47 -4.34
C SER A 251 -37.16 -0.69 -4.91
N ALA A 252 -36.95 -0.75 -6.23
CA ALA A 252 -36.01 -1.68 -6.86
C ALA A 252 -34.58 -1.13 -6.97
N ARG A 253 -34.40 0.19 -6.74
CA ARG A 253 -33.20 1.03 -6.91
C ARG A 253 -32.56 0.99 -8.31
N VAL A 254 -32.40 2.15 -8.93
CA VAL A 254 -31.67 2.30 -10.21
C VAL A 254 -30.20 1.91 -10.04
N LEU A 255 -29.60 2.21 -8.88
CA LEU A 255 -28.26 1.79 -8.49
C LEU A 255 -28.35 0.87 -7.26
N SER A 256 -27.92 -0.39 -7.41
CA SER A 256 -28.16 -1.48 -6.44
C SER A 256 -26.90 -2.18 -5.93
N GLY A 257 -25.72 -1.58 -6.12
CA GLY A 257 -24.43 -2.10 -5.61
C GLY A 257 -24.13 -1.65 -4.19
N TYR A 258 -23.98 -0.34 -3.99
CA TYR A 258 -23.77 0.32 -2.69
C TYR A 258 -24.83 1.40 -2.49
N SER A 259 -25.16 1.69 -1.23
CA SER A 259 -26.11 2.76 -0.84
C SER A 259 -25.77 3.33 0.53
N GLN A 260 -25.87 4.65 0.70
CA GLN A 260 -25.72 5.36 1.97
C GLN A 260 -26.83 6.42 2.10
N GLU A 261 -27.89 6.13 2.86
CA GLU A 261 -29.15 6.91 2.89
C GLU A 261 -29.20 8.07 3.93
N TYR A 262 -28.17 8.24 4.74
CA TYR A 262 -28.15 9.18 5.88
C TYR A 262 -26.90 10.06 5.92
N TRP A 263 -26.50 10.60 4.76
CA TRP A 263 -25.31 11.42 4.60
C TRP A 263 -25.68 12.92 4.59
N TYR A 264 -26.00 13.44 5.77
CA TYR A 264 -26.58 14.78 5.95
C TYR A 264 -25.72 15.96 5.45
N ASN A 265 -24.42 15.73 5.19
CA ASN A 265 -23.45 16.71 4.68
C ASN A 265 -22.80 16.25 3.36
N MET A 266 -23.47 15.40 2.58
CA MET A 266 -22.99 14.89 1.28
C MET A 266 -22.97 15.97 0.19
N THR A 267 -21.95 15.97 -0.65
CA THR A 267 -21.89 16.67 -1.95
C THR A 267 -22.02 15.72 -3.15
N THR A 268 -22.07 16.24 -4.38
CA THR A 268 -21.96 15.39 -5.58
C THR A 268 -20.63 14.63 -5.60
N ASP A 269 -19.50 15.35 -5.49
CA ASP A 269 -18.14 14.80 -5.57
C ASP A 269 -17.89 13.70 -4.52
N ASP A 270 -18.35 13.92 -3.29
CA ASP A 270 -18.32 12.91 -2.22
C ASP A 270 -18.89 11.54 -2.68
N CYS A 271 -19.98 11.55 -3.44
CA CYS A 271 -20.60 10.33 -3.97
C CYS A 271 -19.84 9.75 -5.18
N LEU A 272 -19.26 10.60 -6.02
CA LEU A 272 -18.46 10.18 -7.19
C LEU A 272 -17.17 9.48 -6.75
N THR A 273 -16.32 10.18 -5.99
CA THR A 273 -15.10 9.63 -5.35
C THR A 273 -15.39 8.30 -4.65
N LYS A 274 -16.52 8.19 -3.93
CA LYS A 274 -16.92 6.93 -3.27
C LYS A 274 -17.10 5.78 -4.25
N CYS A 275 -17.88 5.99 -5.30
CA CYS A 275 -18.21 4.93 -6.23
C CYS A 275 -16.98 4.47 -7.02
N GLU A 276 -16.13 5.40 -7.51
CA GLU A 276 -14.85 5.03 -8.14
C GLU A 276 -13.91 4.31 -7.16
N GLY A 277 -13.76 4.81 -5.94
CA GLY A 277 -12.88 4.20 -4.92
C GLY A 277 -13.28 2.75 -4.55
N MET A 278 -14.53 2.37 -4.78
CA MET A 278 -15.02 0.99 -4.63
C MET A 278 -15.03 0.18 -5.94
N GLY A 279 -14.59 0.77 -7.07
CA GLY A 279 -14.60 0.14 -8.39
C GLY A 279 -15.97 0.10 -9.07
N TYR A 280 -16.93 0.93 -8.64
CA TYR A 280 -18.22 1.10 -9.31
C TYR A 280 -18.14 2.22 -10.36
N PRO A 281 -18.32 1.91 -11.66
CA PRO A 281 -18.29 2.91 -12.74
C PRO A 281 -19.54 3.80 -12.79
N PHE A 282 -20.60 3.48 -12.02
CA PHE A 282 -21.83 4.28 -11.93
C PHE A 282 -22.09 4.75 -10.51
N ALA A 283 -22.42 6.03 -10.39
CA ALA A 283 -22.75 6.73 -9.15
C ALA A 283 -24.07 7.49 -9.29
N GLY A 284 -24.71 7.84 -8.17
CA GLY A 284 -25.84 8.74 -8.19
C GLY A 284 -26.36 9.20 -6.84
N THR A 285 -26.90 10.42 -6.81
CA THR A 285 -27.31 11.12 -5.60
C THR A 285 -28.84 11.27 -5.53
N GLU A 286 -29.44 11.01 -4.37
CA GLU A 286 -30.89 11.09 -4.12
C GLU A 286 -31.21 11.87 -2.82
N PHE A 287 -32.42 12.43 -2.74
CA PHE A 287 -33.03 13.07 -1.56
C PHE A 287 -32.20 14.16 -0.85
N GLY A 288 -31.16 14.70 -1.49
CA GLY A 288 -30.24 15.70 -0.92
C GLY A 288 -29.14 15.12 -0.01
N GLN A 289 -29.19 13.83 0.33
CA GLN A 289 -28.36 13.23 1.39
C GLN A 289 -28.12 11.71 1.23
N GLU A 290 -28.41 11.16 0.05
CA GLU A 290 -28.28 9.73 -0.24
C GLU A 290 -27.34 9.51 -1.43
N CYS A 291 -26.36 8.61 -1.29
CA CYS A 291 -25.46 8.21 -2.37
C CYS A 291 -25.67 6.73 -2.73
N TYR A 292 -25.66 6.40 -4.01
CA TYR A 292 -25.76 5.03 -4.52
C TYR A 292 -24.71 4.75 -5.59
N CYS A 293 -24.24 3.51 -5.67
CA CYS A 293 -23.29 3.05 -6.70
C CYS A 293 -23.77 1.74 -7.34
N ALA A 294 -23.35 1.45 -8.58
CA ALA A 294 -23.55 0.13 -9.20
C ALA A 294 -22.45 -0.23 -10.21
N LEU A 295 -22.31 -1.54 -10.47
CA LEU A 295 -21.47 -2.05 -11.57
C LEU A 295 -22.14 -1.92 -12.94
N THR A 296 -23.46 -1.77 -12.96
CA THR A 296 -24.29 -1.72 -14.17
C THR A 296 -25.51 -0.85 -13.94
N LEU A 297 -25.95 -0.15 -14.99
CA LEU A 297 -27.26 0.51 -15.03
C LEU A 297 -28.37 -0.47 -15.49
N PRO A 298 -29.64 -0.26 -15.07
CA PRO A 298 -30.79 -0.97 -15.60
C PRO A 298 -30.95 -0.73 -17.11
N THR A 299 -31.44 -1.73 -17.84
CA THR A 299 -31.60 -1.67 -19.31
C THR A 299 -32.64 -0.64 -19.79
N THR A 300 -33.46 -0.09 -18.88
CA THR A 300 -34.36 1.02 -19.15
C THR A 300 -34.38 1.97 -17.96
N ILE A 301 -33.91 3.19 -18.16
CA ILE A 301 -34.00 4.29 -17.18
C ILE A 301 -35.01 5.31 -17.70
N SER A 302 -35.94 5.73 -16.82
CA SER A 302 -36.84 6.85 -17.10
C SER A 302 -36.23 8.12 -16.54
N TYR A 303 -36.04 9.14 -17.35
CA TYR A 303 -35.45 10.42 -16.93
C TYR A 303 -36.53 11.49 -16.67
N SER A 304 -36.27 12.37 -15.70
CA SER A 304 -37.15 13.46 -15.27
C SER A 304 -36.44 14.80 -15.38
N THR A 305 -37.01 15.77 -16.10
CA THR A 305 -36.40 17.10 -16.26
C THR A 305 -36.59 18.03 -15.06
N THR A 306 -37.26 17.57 -13.99
CA THR A 306 -37.63 18.40 -12.82
C THR A 306 -37.64 17.63 -11.49
N GLY A 307 -37.30 16.33 -11.51
CA GLY A 307 -37.38 15.45 -10.33
C GLY A 307 -36.26 15.69 -9.33
N CYS A 308 -35.06 15.93 -9.84
CA CYS A 308 -33.87 16.22 -9.07
C CYS A 308 -33.84 17.73 -8.82
N ASN A 309 -34.19 18.10 -7.60
CA ASN A 309 -34.47 19.47 -7.18
C ASN A 309 -34.22 19.70 -5.67
N MET A 310 -33.58 18.73 -5.00
CA MET A 310 -33.19 18.82 -3.60
C MET A 310 -31.71 19.15 -3.54
N ASN A 311 -31.38 20.25 -2.88
CA ASN A 311 -29.99 20.69 -2.73
C ASN A 311 -29.20 19.66 -1.90
N CYS A 312 -27.91 19.53 -2.19
CA CYS A 312 -27.03 18.67 -1.41
C CYS A 312 -26.92 19.16 0.04
N GLY A 313 -26.83 18.23 0.99
CA GLY A 313 -26.70 18.54 2.42
C GLY A 313 -25.34 19.16 2.78
N GLY A 314 -24.29 18.80 2.03
CA GLY A 314 -22.93 19.34 2.15
C GLY A 314 -22.77 20.70 1.48
N ASP A 315 -23.32 20.86 0.27
CA ASP A 315 -23.33 22.12 -0.46
C ASP A 315 -24.73 22.49 -0.97
N SER A 316 -25.31 23.52 -0.36
CA SER A 316 -26.60 24.06 -0.76
C SER A 316 -26.64 24.73 -2.15
N THR A 317 -25.52 24.80 -2.88
CA THR A 317 -25.43 25.41 -4.23
C THR A 317 -25.55 24.40 -5.39
N GLU A 318 -25.43 23.11 -5.11
CA GLU A 318 -25.62 22.00 -6.05
C GLU A 318 -26.87 21.15 -5.72
N THR A 319 -27.20 20.18 -6.57
CA THR A 319 -28.43 19.37 -6.49
C THR A 319 -28.09 17.88 -6.37
N CYS A 320 -28.55 17.24 -5.30
CA CYS A 320 -28.32 15.81 -5.02
C CYS A 320 -29.63 15.04 -5.16
N GLY A 321 -30.12 14.93 -6.39
CA GLY A 321 -31.36 14.22 -6.69
C GLY A 321 -32.63 14.88 -6.11
N GLY A 322 -33.59 14.05 -5.75
CA GLY A 322 -34.89 14.43 -5.19
C GLY A 322 -35.64 13.23 -4.60
N ASN A 323 -36.89 13.42 -4.16
CA ASN A 323 -37.66 12.34 -3.53
C ASN A 323 -38.09 11.26 -4.55
N TRP A 324 -37.41 10.11 -4.55
CA TRP A 324 -37.44 9.06 -5.60
C TRP A 324 -36.96 9.54 -6.97
N PHE A 325 -35.95 10.42 -6.98
CA PHE A 325 -35.27 10.83 -8.20
C PHE A 325 -33.76 10.89 -7.94
N ILE A 326 -32.98 10.15 -8.74
CA ILE A 326 -31.55 9.99 -8.56
C ILE A 326 -30.79 10.67 -9.71
N GLU A 327 -29.90 11.60 -9.40
CA GLU A 327 -29.01 12.21 -10.40
C GLU A 327 -27.87 11.24 -10.70
N LEU A 328 -27.68 10.83 -11.97
CA LEU A 328 -26.78 9.73 -12.35
C LEU A 328 -25.47 10.20 -12.98
N TYR A 329 -24.39 9.43 -12.74
CA TYR A 329 -23.04 9.72 -13.23
C TYR A 329 -22.28 8.45 -13.67
N GLU A 330 -21.39 8.57 -14.66
CA GLU A 330 -20.53 7.49 -15.21
C GLU A 330 -19.06 7.92 -15.36
N LEU A 331 -18.12 7.08 -14.90
CA LEU A 331 -16.67 7.37 -14.83
C LEU A 331 -15.93 7.35 -16.18
N ILE A 332 -14.95 8.25 -16.38
CA ILE A 332 -14.27 8.45 -17.69
C ILE A 332 -12.87 7.79 -17.80
N SER A 333 -11.91 7.96 -16.86
CA SER A 333 -10.63 7.18 -16.83
C SER A 333 -9.69 7.50 -15.65
N ALA A 334 -8.84 6.55 -15.22
CA ALA A 334 -7.80 6.72 -14.18
C ALA A 334 -6.34 6.63 -14.72
N ALA A 335 -5.39 7.35 -14.09
CA ALA A 335 -4.03 7.64 -14.60
C ALA A 335 -2.92 6.61 -14.23
N ASN A 336 -1.80 6.60 -14.98
CA ASN A 336 -0.90 5.43 -15.12
C ASN A 336 0.62 5.77 -15.15
N ALA A 337 1.52 4.84 -14.75
CA ALA A 337 2.99 5.00 -14.77
C ALA A 337 3.77 3.69 -15.09
N SER A 338 4.98 3.79 -15.65
CA SER A 338 5.67 2.65 -16.34
C SER A 338 7.07 2.27 -15.80
N CYS A 339 7.49 1.03 -16.04
CA CYS A 339 8.82 0.45 -15.74
C CYS A 339 9.59 0.00 -17.01
N THR A 340 10.92 -0.19 -16.93
CA THR A 340 11.83 -0.52 -18.05
C THR A 340 12.66 -1.78 -17.80
N THR A 341 12.85 -2.62 -18.81
CA THR A 341 13.67 -3.85 -18.76
C THR A 341 14.97 -3.78 -19.57
N THR A 342 15.95 -4.60 -19.21
CA THR A 342 17.15 -4.89 -20.02
C THR A 342 17.36 -6.40 -20.05
N ALA A 343 17.56 -6.97 -21.24
CA ALA A 343 17.78 -8.39 -21.44
C ALA A 343 19.26 -8.73 -21.64
N THR A 344 19.67 -9.96 -21.35
CA THR A 344 20.95 -10.51 -21.84
C THR A 344 20.76 -11.96 -22.25
N THR A 345 21.27 -12.31 -23.44
CA THR A 345 21.08 -13.59 -24.11
C THR A 345 22.01 -14.69 -23.59
N SER A 346 21.47 -15.87 -23.33
CA SER A 346 22.24 -17.10 -23.06
C SER A 346 22.57 -17.87 -24.34
N ILE A 347 23.81 -18.34 -24.49
CA ILE A 347 24.19 -19.33 -25.51
C ILE A 347 24.17 -20.72 -24.86
N GLY A 348 23.50 -21.69 -25.50
CA GLY A 348 23.29 -23.03 -24.97
C GLY A 348 24.53 -23.94 -25.01
N ASN A 349 24.62 -24.83 -24.02
CA ASN A 349 25.70 -25.82 -23.87
C ASN A 349 25.71 -26.87 -24.99
N ASN A 350 26.88 -27.51 -25.17
CA ASN A 350 26.92 -28.92 -25.56
C ASN A 350 27.98 -29.69 -24.76
N ASN A 351 27.59 -30.90 -24.38
CA ASN A 351 28.27 -31.80 -23.44
C ASN A 351 29.31 -32.68 -24.15
N LEU A 352 30.41 -33.08 -23.50
CA LEU A 352 31.10 -34.35 -23.80
C LEU A 352 32.01 -34.81 -22.64
N ALA A 353 32.36 -36.09 -22.64
CA ALA A 353 32.72 -36.85 -21.44
C ALA A 353 34.23 -37.16 -21.26
N ILE A 354 34.60 -37.44 -19.99
CA ILE A 354 35.67 -38.32 -19.48
C ILE A 354 37.11 -38.13 -20.04
N GLY A 355 38.06 -37.85 -19.14
CA GLY A 355 39.49 -38.01 -19.42
C GLY A 355 40.43 -37.73 -18.24
N THR A 356 40.88 -38.76 -17.53
CA THR A 356 42.01 -38.67 -16.58
C THR A 356 43.34 -38.55 -17.31
N ALA A 357 44.18 -37.55 -16.98
CA ALA A 357 45.63 -37.62 -17.20
C ALA A 357 46.42 -36.65 -16.29
N THR A 358 47.47 -37.19 -15.68
CA THR A 358 48.48 -36.49 -14.87
C THR A 358 49.40 -35.61 -15.73
N THR A 359 49.89 -34.47 -15.22
CA THR A 359 51.26 -33.99 -15.55
C THR A 359 51.82 -32.99 -14.55
N THR A 360 53.15 -32.97 -14.44
CA THR A 360 53.96 -32.30 -13.41
C THR A 360 54.54 -30.97 -13.90
N ALA A 361 54.59 -29.92 -13.07
CA ALA A 361 55.43 -28.73 -13.31
C ALA A 361 55.91 -28.02 -12.02
N THR A 362 57.08 -28.47 -11.58
CA THR A 362 58.17 -27.81 -10.83
C THR A 362 58.05 -26.38 -10.27
N THR A 363 58.41 -26.30 -8.98
CA THR A 363 58.76 -25.15 -8.12
C THR A 363 59.60 -24.00 -8.68
N THR A 364 59.40 -22.79 -8.14
CA THR A 364 60.49 -21.88 -7.70
C THR A 364 60.19 -21.25 -6.33
N THR A 365 61.20 -21.19 -5.46
CA THR A 365 61.26 -20.49 -4.16
C THR A 365 61.59 -19.00 -4.37
N ALA A 366 61.46 -18.03 -3.45
CA ALA A 366 61.24 -17.95 -1.99
C ALA A 366 60.40 -16.66 -1.68
N ALA A 367 60.08 -16.21 -0.46
CA ALA A 367 60.51 -16.54 0.90
C ALA A 367 59.38 -16.30 1.92
N ALA A 368 59.55 -16.79 3.15
CA ALA A 368 58.51 -16.85 4.18
C ALA A 368 58.29 -15.54 4.96
N ILE A 369 57.09 -15.40 5.53
CA ILE A 369 56.87 -15.02 6.95
C ILE A 369 55.67 -15.83 7.48
N THR A 370 55.75 -16.21 8.75
CA THR A 370 54.84 -17.11 9.47
C THR A 370 53.54 -16.44 9.95
N THR A 371 52.41 -17.14 9.84
CA THR A 371 51.35 -17.11 10.88
C THR A 371 50.69 -18.48 10.95
N ALA A 372 50.32 -18.93 12.15
CA ALA A 372 49.85 -20.30 12.38
C ALA A 372 48.46 -20.57 11.78
N ALA A 373 48.31 -21.74 11.18
CA ALA A 373 47.00 -22.24 10.77
C ALA A 373 46.15 -22.51 12.01
N THR A 374 45.00 -21.82 12.12
CA THR A 374 43.92 -22.23 13.02
C THR A 374 42.88 -22.93 12.17
N THR A 375 42.61 -24.20 12.48
CA THR A 375 41.57 -25.00 11.85
C THR A 375 40.21 -24.31 11.98
N THR A 376 39.57 -23.98 10.87
CA THR A 376 38.19 -23.52 10.83
C THR A 376 37.25 -24.69 11.11
N THR A 377 37.11 -25.05 12.38
CA THR A 377 35.99 -25.87 12.85
C THR A 377 34.72 -25.03 12.71
N THR A 378 33.71 -25.57 12.03
CA THR A 378 32.34 -25.04 12.07
C THR A 378 31.82 -25.06 13.50
N ALA A 379 31.90 -23.92 14.18
CA ALA A 379 31.27 -23.73 15.47
C ALA A 379 29.79 -23.40 15.24
N ASN A 380 28.88 -24.25 15.71
CA ASN A 380 27.49 -23.84 15.91
C ASN A 380 27.49 -22.61 16.82
N ALA A 381 26.79 -21.54 16.43
CA ALA A 381 26.58 -20.40 17.29
C ALA A 381 25.82 -20.86 18.55
N ALA A 382 26.45 -20.70 19.71
CA ALA A 382 25.81 -21.03 20.98
C ALA A 382 24.72 -20.00 21.29
N GLY A 383 23.49 -20.45 21.55
CA GLY A 383 22.41 -19.57 21.94
C GLY A 383 22.71 -18.86 23.24
N THR A 384 22.27 -17.60 23.33
CA THR A 384 22.66 -16.66 24.38
C THR A 384 21.49 -16.38 25.31
N THR A 385 21.78 -16.23 26.61
CA THR A 385 20.85 -15.73 27.62
C THR A 385 21.25 -14.32 28.02
N VAL A 386 20.33 -13.37 27.90
CA VAL A 386 20.47 -12.00 28.39
C VAL A 386 19.35 -11.75 29.40
N THR A 387 19.72 -11.53 30.66
CA THR A 387 18.76 -11.09 31.70
C THR A 387 18.51 -9.59 31.54
N ALA A 388 17.29 -9.12 31.82
CA ALA A 388 16.99 -7.68 31.81
C ALA A 388 17.92 -6.91 32.76
N ALA A 389 18.48 -5.78 32.29
CA ALA A 389 19.57 -5.08 32.96
C ALA A 389 19.15 -4.25 34.19
N ALA A 390 17.84 -4.05 34.42
CA ALA A 390 17.33 -3.27 35.53
C ALA A 390 16.01 -3.84 36.07
N THR A 391 15.92 -3.99 37.40
CA THR A 391 14.66 -4.27 38.13
C THR A 391 13.98 -2.99 38.64
N SER A 392 14.61 -1.83 38.46
CA SER A 392 14.14 -0.52 38.91
C SER A 392 14.05 0.45 37.73
N ALA A 393 12.85 0.97 37.47
CA ALA A 393 12.69 2.13 36.60
C ALA A 393 12.88 3.44 37.39
N PRO A 394 13.31 4.55 36.76
CA PRO A 394 13.40 5.85 37.41
C PRO A 394 12.06 6.27 38.05
N SER A 395 12.09 6.67 39.31
CA SER A 395 10.91 7.25 39.96
C SER A 395 10.58 8.61 39.36
N SER A 396 9.31 8.86 39.04
CA SER A 396 8.83 10.18 38.63
C SER A 396 7.47 10.43 39.28
N SER A 397 7.16 11.70 39.54
CA SER A 397 5.87 12.16 40.05
C SER A 397 4.91 12.64 38.95
N THR A 398 5.32 12.56 37.68
CA THR A 398 4.43 12.87 36.54
C THR A 398 3.49 11.70 36.24
N THR A 399 2.33 12.00 35.69
CA THR A 399 1.53 10.99 34.98
C THR A 399 2.27 10.56 33.71
N HIS A 400 2.10 9.30 33.33
CA HIS A 400 2.71 8.70 32.15
C HIS A 400 1.65 8.01 31.29
N ASN A 401 1.73 8.18 29.98
CA ASN A 401 0.76 7.64 29.03
C ASN A 401 1.42 6.79 27.93
N VAL A 402 0.79 5.67 27.58
CA VAL A 402 1.18 4.82 26.46
C VAL A 402 0.10 4.91 25.39
N TRP A 403 0.46 5.42 24.22
CA TRP A 403 -0.40 5.48 23.05
C TRP A 403 -0.05 4.36 22.06
N ALA A 404 -0.96 4.02 21.16
CA ALA A 404 -0.65 3.24 19.97
C ALA A 404 -1.20 3.91 18.71
N HIS A 405 -0.41 3.91 17.65
CA HIS A 405 -0.79 4.52 16.38
C HIS A 405 -1.79 3.63 15.64
N HIS A 406 -2.95 4.16 15.27
CA HIS A 406 -4.04 3.40 14.66
C HIS A 406 -4.37 3.97 13.29
N MET A 407 -4.14 3.18 12.24
CA MET A 407 -4.38 3.52 10.84
C MET A 407 -5.87 3.52 10.55
N VAL A 408 -6.50 4.70 10.56
CA VAL A 408 -7.94 4.85 10.24
C VAL A 408 -8.21 4.41 8.79
N GLY A 409 -7.23 4.56 7.89
CA GLY A 409 -7.27 4.01 6.51
C GLY A 409 -7.55 2.49 6.43
N ASN A 410 -7.20 1.72 7.46
CA ASN A 410 -7.47 0.27 7.51
C ASN A 410 -8.86 -0.05 8.12
N THR A 411 -9.63 0.96 8.52
CA THR A 411 -10.89 0.78 9.27
C THR A 411 -12.15 0.94 8.44
N TYR A 412 -12.06 1.04 7.10
CA TYR A 412 -13.22 1.17 6.21
C TYR A 412 -14.43 0.27 6.60
N PRO A 413 -14.27 -1.06 6.82
CA PRO A 413 -15.38 -1.94 7.18
C PRO A 413 -15.74 -1.96 8.67
N TYR A 414 -15.02 -1.23 9.55
CA TYR A 414 -15.29 -1.26 11.00
C TYR A 414 -16.67 -0.68 11.33
N ALA A 415 -17.36 -1.37 12.22
CA ALA A 415 -18.43 -0.82 13.04
C ALA A 415 -17.89 -0.38 14.42
N VAL A 416 -18.72 0.33 15.19
CA VAL A 416 -18.43 0.70 16.60
C VAL A 416 -18.07 -0.51 17.47
N SER A 417 -18.58 -1.72 17.15
CA SER A 417 -18.22 -2.96 17.84
C SER A 417 -16.77 -3.38 17.65
N ASP A 418 -16.20 -3.11 16.48
CA ASP A 418 -14.85 -3.54 16.12
C ASP A 418 -13.84 -2.60 16.78
N TRP A 419 -14.12 -1.29 16.73
CA TRP A 419 -13.47 -0.29 17.58
C TRP A 419 -13.55 -0.63 19.08
N ALA A 420 -14.69 -1.13 19.57
CA ALA A 420 -14.83 -1.52 20.97
C ALA A 420 -14.00 -2.76 21.34
N SER A 421 -13.78 -3.71 20.41
CA SER A 421 -12.85 -4.84 20.61
C SER A 421 -11.41 -4.34 20.67
N ASP A 422 -10.99 -3.56 19.69
CA ASP A 422 -9.66 -2.95 19.62
C ASP A 422 -9.31 -2.17 20.91
N ILE A 423 -10.24 -1.33 21.37
CA ILE A 423 -10.09 -0.55 22.61
C ILE A 423 -9.98 -1.46 23.84
N ALA A 424 -10.80 -2.52 23.92
CA ALA A 424 -10.76 -3.44 25.04
C ALA A 424 -9.45 -4.24 25.09
N GLU A 425 -8.95 -4.68 23.94
CA GLU A 425 -7.68 -5.42 23.81
C GLU A 425 -6.47 -4.52 24.08
N ALA A 426 -6.43 -3.31 23.52
CA ALA A 426 -5.39 -2.32 23.77
C ALA A 426 -5.33 -1.94 25.26
N TYR A 427 -6.48 -1.66 25.88
CA TYR A 427 -6.56 -1.38 27.31
C TYR A 427 -6.11 -2.57 28.16
N ALA A 428 -6.48 -3.81 27.77
CA ALA A 428 -6.01 -5.02 28.45
C ALA A 428 -4.50 -5.23 28.33
N ALA A 429 -3.88 -4.78 27.23
CA ALA A 429 -2.44 -4.69 26.99
C ALA A 429 -1.76 -3.50 27.68
N GLY A 430 -2.51 -2.66 28.41
CA GLY A 430 -1.97 -1.54 29.20
C GLY A 430 -1.83 -0.20 28.46
N ILE A 431 -2.29 -0.13 27.21
CA ILE A 431 -2.31 1.07 26.37
C ILE A 431 -3.44 2.01 26.87
N ASP A 432 -3.15 3.30 26.97
CA ASP A 432 -4.08 4.33 27.45
C ASP A 432 -4.99 4.91 26.36
N GLY A 433 -4.61 4.76 25.09
CA GLY A 433 -5.35 5.35 23.99
C GLY A 433 -4.75 5.12 22.61
N PHE A 434 -5.48 5.54 21.58
CA PHE A 434 -5.00 5.53 20.20
C PHE A 434 -4.68 6.94 19.68
N ALA A 435 -3.56 7.04 18.95
CA ALA A 435 -3.30 8.13 18.02
C ALA A 435 -3.94 7.75 16.68
N LEU A 436 -5.07 8.37 16.34
CA LEU A 436 -5.84 8.07 15.14
C LEU A 436 -5.16 8.70 13.92
N ASN A 437 -4.39 7.90 13.18
CA ASN A 437 -3.79 8.29 11.91
C ASN A 437 -4.90 8.43 10.86
N MET A 438 -5.24 9.67 10.52
CA MET A 438 -6.31 9.98 9.61
C MET A 438 -5.75 10.62 8.33
N GLY A 439 -6.03 9.97 7.20
CA GLY A 439 -5.72 10.44 5.86
C GLY A 439 -6.89 11.18 5.20
N SER A 440 -6.85 11.27 3.87
CA SER A 440 -7.73 12.12 3.06
C SER A 440 -9.08 11.52 2.67
N ASP A 441 -9.30 10.20 2.80
CA ASP A 441 -10.55 9.62 2.32
C ASP A 441 -11.74 10.13 3.14
N TYR A 442 -12.77 10.60 2.45
CA TYR A 442 -13.90 11.32 3.07
C TYR A 442 -14.62 10.53 4.18
N TRP A 443 -14.52 9.19 4.17
CA TRP A 443 -15.18 8.29 5.13
C TRP A 443 -14.38 8.10 6.43
N GLN A 444 -13.10 8.50 6.46
CA GLN A 444 -12.27 8.36 7.67
C GLN A 444 -12.79 9.20 8.86
N PRO A 445 -13.30 10.44 8.68
CA PRO A 445 -14.01 11.17 9.72
C PRO A 445 -15.17 10.39 10.38
N ASP A 446 -15.93 9.59 9.63
CA ASP A 446 -16.99 8.74 10.21
C ASP A 446 -16.42 7.61 11.06
N ARG A 447 -15.32 6.98 10.62
CA ARG A 447 -14.62 5.97 11.43
C ARG A 447 -13.96 6.59 12.68
N VAL A 448 -13.51 7.84 12.61
CA VAL A 448 -13.10 8.61 13.79
C VAL A 448 -14.29 8.84 14.74
N ASN A 449 -15.46 9.25 14.23
CA ASN A 449 -16.69 9.39 15.03
C ASN A 449 -17.07 8.06 15.73
N ASP A 450 -16.97 6.93 15.02
CA ASP A 450 -17.21 5.59 15.58
C ASP A 450 -16.21 5.24 16.69
N ALA A 451 -14.92 5.55 16.50
CA ALA A 451 -13.88 5.36 17.52
C ALA A 451 -14.19 6.16 18.80
N TYR A 452 -14.52 7.45 18.67
CA TYR A 452 -14.91 8.29 19.82
C TYR A 452 -16.19 7.80 20.51
N THR A 453 -17.13 7.24 19.75
CA THR A 453 -18.34 6.61 20.28
C THR A 453 -18.01 5.35 21.09
N ALA A 454 -17.14 4.48 20.57
CA ALA A 454 -16.68 3.28 21.25
C ALA A 454 -15.88 3.61 22.53
N ALA A 455 -14.92 4.54 22.46
CA ALA A 455 -14.09 4.94 23.60
C ALA A 455 -14.90 5.62 24.71
N THR A 456 -15.88 6.46 24.35
CA THR A 456 -16.81 7.06 25.32
C THR A 456 -17.67 6.00 25.98
N SER A 457 -18.15 5.02 25.22
CA SER A 457 -18.97 3.91 25.72
C SER A 457 -18.19 2.93 26.61
N PHE A 458 -16.88 2.75 26.35
CA PHE A 458 -16.01 1.87 27.12
C PHE A 458 -15.79 2.37 28.56
N GLY A 459 -15.81 3.68 28.80
CA GLY A 459 -15.89 4.30 30.13
C GLY A 459 -14.66 4.16 31.05
N ASN A 460 -13.74 3.22 30.80
CA ASN A 460 -12.56 2.97 31.63
C ASN A 460 -11.40 3.97 31.42
N GLY A 461 -11.68 5.14 30.84
CA GLY A 461 -10.70 6.21 30.67
C GLY A 461 -9.79 6.11 29.45
N PHE A 462 -9.95 5.09 28.58
CA PHE A 462 -9.24 5.01 27.30
C PHE A 462 -9.48 6.27 26.47
N LYS A 463 -8.41 6.82 25.87
CA LYS A 463 -8.45 8.10 25.15
C LYS A 463 -8.13 7.97 23.67
N LEU A 464 -8.45 9.00 22.91
CA LEU A 464 -8.13 9.14 21.50
C LEU A 464 -7.60 10.55 21.26
N PHE A 465 -6.70 10.69 20.30
CA PHE A 465 -6.37 11.97 19.69
C PHE A 465 -6.10 11.79 18.20
N LEU A 466 -6.16 12.88 17.45
CA LEU A 466 -5.89 12.88 16.02
C LEU A 466 -4.38 12.93 15.76
N SER A 467 -3.91 12.04 14.91
CA SER A 467 -2.63 12.14 14.20
C SER A 467 -2.95 12.41 12.73
N LEU A 468 -2.84 13.67 12.32
CA LEU A 468 -3.19 14.06 10.94
C LEU A 468 -2.10 13.56 9.97
N ASP A 469 -2.42 12.71 8.99
CA ASP A 469 -1.45 12.25 8.00
C ASP A 469 -1.24 13.31 6.91
N MET A 470 -0.26 14.18 7.15
CA MET A 470 0.10 15.27 6.25
C MET A 470 0.89 14.81 5.01
N THR A 471 1.05 13.50 4.79
CA THR A 471 1.57 12.97 3.52
C THR A 471 0.48 12.77 2.47
N VAL A 472 -0.79 12.67 2.89
CA VAL A 472 -1.96 12.52 2.01
C VAL A 472 -2.99 13.64 2.18
N LEU A 473 -3.09 14.26 3.36
CA LEU A 473 -3.96 15.41 3.59
C LEU A 473 -3.51 16.64 2.80
N SER A 474 -4.46 17.34 2.19
CA SER A 474 -4.21 18.58 1.46
C SER A 474 -3.61 19.66 2.35
N CYS A 475 -2.71 20.46 1.77
CA CYS A 475 -2.00 21.56 2.43
C CYS A 475 -1.85 22.78 1.51
N ALA A 476 -2.66 22.86 0.45
CA ALA A 476 -2.51 23.82 -0.65
C ALA A 476 -3.09 25.22 -0.35
N SER A 477 -3.91 25.36 0.69
CA SER A 477 -4.73 26.54 0.96
C SER A 477 -5.01 26.74 2.46
N SER A 478 -5.51 27.94 2.80
CA SER A 478 -6.02 28.22 4.15
C SER A 478 -7.32 27.49 4.48
N SER A 479 -8.06 27.00 3.47
CA SER A 479 -9.26 26.19 3.66
C SER A 479 -8.89 24.80 4.19
N ASP A 480 -7.78 24.23 3.73
CA ASP A 480 -7.27 22.95 4.26
C ASP A 480 -6.95 23.08 5.76
N ALA A 481 -6.30 24.17 6.17
CA ALA A 481 -6.08 24.46 7.60
C ALA A 481 -7.40 24.54 8.37
N ALA A 482 -8.41 25.23 7.83
CA ALA A 482 -9.72 25.37 8.46
C ALA A 482 -10.45 24.01 8.60
N ASN A 483 -10.26 23.09 7.66
CA ASN A 483 -10.80 21.73 7.74
C ASN A 483 -10.14 20.94 8.88
N LEU A 484 -8.81 20.97 9.00
CA LEU A 484 -8.08 20.32 10.11
C LEU A 484 -8.45 20.94 11.48
N VAL A 485 -8.61 22.26 11.53
CA VAL A 485 -9.09 22.99 12.73
C VAL A 485 -10.49 22.53 13.12
N SER A 486 -11.40 22.37 12.16
CA SER A 486 -12.78 21.94 12.40
C SER A 486 -12.85 20.50 12.92
N LEU A 487 -12.01 19.61 12.37
CA LEU A 487 -11.89 18.21 12.81
C LEU A 487 -11.34 18.07 14.23
N VAL A 488 -10.34 18.87 14.63
CA VAL A 488 -9.89 18.88 16.04
C VAL A 488 -11.01 19.40 16.95
N GLN A 489 -11.78 20.39 16.51
CA GLN A 489 -12.87 21.00 17.29
C GLN A 489 -14.07 20.07 17.52
N SER A 490 -14.43 19.21 16.56
CA SER A 490 -15.55 18.27 16.71
C SER A 490 -15.33 17.28 17.87
N HIS A 491 -14.08 16.93 18.17
CA HIS A 491 -13.74 15.97 19.22
C HIS A 491 -13.20 16.60 20.51
N ALA A 492 -12.73 17.85 20.48
CA ALA A 492 -12.11 18.57 21.61
C ALA A 492 -12.88 18.50 22.95
N SER A 493 -14.22 18.46 22.91
CA SER A 493 -15.08 18.41 24.11
C SER A 493 -15.48 17.00 24.55
N SER A 494 -15.06 15.95 23.82
CA SER A 494 -15.39 14.56 24.14
C SER A 494 -14.72 14.09 25.42
N SER A 495 -15.43 13.32 26.24
CA SER A 495 -14.83 12.64 27.40
C SER A 495 -13.75 11.61 27.01
N ALA A 496 -13.74 11.16 25.75
CA ALA A 496 -12.70 10.27 25.21
C ALA A 496 -11.52 11.03 24.58
N GLN A 497 -11.56 12.36 24.43
CA GLN A 497 -10.42 13.14 23.96
C GLN A 497 -9.24 13.03 24.94
N ALA A 498 -8.05 12.76 24.42
CA ALA A 498 -6.81 12.83 25.18
C ALA A 498 -6.49 14.29 25.49
N MET A 499 -6.21 14.56 26.76
CA MET A 499 -5.85 15.89 27.26
C MET A 499 -4.47 15.81 27.91
N HIS A 500 -3.58 16.76 27.60
CA HIS A 500 -2.28 16.88 28.24
C HIS A 500 -2.10 18.28 28.81
N ASN A 501 -1.66 18.38 30.08
CA ASN A 501 -1.58 19.64 30.83
C ASN A 501 -2.87 20.52 30.83
N GLY A 502 -4.03 19.94 30.52
CA GLY A 502 -5.32 20.64 30.40
C GLY A 502 -5.68 21.13 28.99
N GLN A 503 -4.81 20.89 28.01
CA GLN A 503 -4.97 21.19 26.59
C GLN A 503 -5.32 19.93 25.79
N VAL A 504 -5.97 20.07 24.64
CA VAL A 504 -6.33 18.96 23.73
C VAL A 504 -5.06 18.41 23.07
N LEU A 505 -4.73 17.14 23.29
CA LEU A 505 -3.58 16.51 22.62
C LEU A 505 -3.88 16.33 21.12
N VAL A 506 -2.92 16.71 20.26
CA VAL A 506 -2.97 16.53 18.80
C VAL A 506 -1.57 16.18 18.28
N SER A 507 -1.48 15.42 17.20
CA SER A 507 -0.23 15.08 16.51
C SER A 507 -0.42 15.12 14.97
N THR A 508 0.65 14.86 14.23
CA THR A 508 0.67 14.63 12.78
C THR A 508 1.66 13.53 12.46
N PHE A 509 1.47 12.89 11.32
CA PHE A 509 2.56 12.26 10.59
C PHE A 509 3.01 13.22 9.48
N ALA A 510 4.29 13.58 9.47
CA ALA A 510 4.89 14.60 8.60
C ALA A 510 4.24 16.01 8.71
N GLY A 511 4.45 16.86 7.69
CA GLY A 511 3.80 18.17 7.57
C GLY A 511 4.64 19.40 7.87
N SER A 512 5.95 19.29 8.15
CA SER A 512 6.84 20.44 8.42
C SER A 512 6.94 21.46 7.28
N ASP A 513 6.71 21.03 6.04
CA ASP A 513 6.72 21.84 4.83
C ASP A 513 5.32 22.32 4.40
N CYS A 514 4.27 21.95 5.14
CA CYS A 514 2.94 22.49 4.98
C CYS A 514 2.94 24.00 5.25
N THR A 515 2.56 24.79 4.24
CA THR A 515 2.37 26.25 4.38
C THR A 515 0.93 26.71 4.19
N PHE A 516 -0.02 25.78 4.02
CA PHE A 516 -1.45 26.09 3.80
C PHE A 516 -1.66 27.16 2.71
N GLY A 517 -0.94 27.03 1.59
CA GLY A 517 -0.95 27.98 0.47
C GLY A 517 -0.30 29.35 0.73
N THR A 518 0.13 29.65 1.95
CA THR A 518 0.66 30.98 2.31
C THR A 518 2.12 31.19 1.90
N GLY A 519 2.88 30.12 1.65
CA GLY A 519 4.33 30.18 1.48
C GLY A 519 5.11 30.60 2.74
N SER A 520 4.46 30.60 3.91
CA SER A 520 5.04 30.97 5.20
C SER A 520 5.29 29.73 6.06
N ASN A 521 6.51 29.59 6.57
CA ASN A 521 6.85 28.54 7.54
C ASN A 521 6.12 28.71 8.90
N ASN A 522 5.46 29.85 9.14
CA ASN A 522 4.67 30.11 10.34
C ASN A 522 3.18 29.72 10.17
N ALA A 523 2.80 29.06 9.07
CA ALA A 523 1.41 28.78 8.74
C ALA A 523 0.71 27.92 9.81
N TRP A 524 1.39 26.89 10.34
CA TRP A 524 0.90 26.09 11.47
C TRP A 524 0.52 26.94 12.68
N GLN A 525 1.39 27.89 13.09
CA GLN A 525 1.05 28.82 14.17
C GLN A 525 -0.23 29.60 13.84
N THR A 526 -0.29 30.23 12.67
CA THR A 526 -1.30 31.25 12.38
C THR A 526 -2.66 30.68 11.97
N LEU A 527 -2.68 29.56 11.25
CA LEU A 527 -3.88 29.02 10.62
C LEU A 527 -4.40 27.75 11.30
N PHE A 528 -3.59 27.09 12.12
CA PHE A 528 -4.00 25.91 12.88
C PHE A 528 -4.03 26.20 14.39
N VAL A 529 -2.87 26.42 15.02
CA VAL A 529 -2.76 26.61 16.50
C VAL A 529 -3.57 27.82 16.97
N ASN A 530 -3.30 29.01 16.40
CA ASN A 530 -4.01 30.23 16.79
C ASN A 530 -5.50 30.18 16.42
N ALA A 531 -5.88 29.47 15.37
CA ALA A 531 -7.28 29.32 14.96
C ALA A 531 -8.05 28.44 15.96
N LEU A 532 -7.42 27.37 16.46
CA LEU A 532 -7.95 26.52 17.52
C LEU A 532 -8.12 27.31 18.84
N THR A 533 -7.09 27.99 19.31
CA THR A 533 -7.17 28.85 20.52
C THR A 533 -8.22 29.95 20.38
N ASN A 534 -8.33 30.62 19.22
CA ASN A 534 -9.35 31.64 18.98
C ASN A 534 -10.79 31.08 19.02
N ASN A 535 -10.98 29.81 18.68
CA ASN A 535 -12.25 29.10 18.78
C ASN A 535 -12.47 28.46 20.18
N GLY A 536 -11.58 28.72 21.15
CA GLY A 536 -11.69 28.25 22.52
C GLY A 536 -11.14 26.83 22.76
N VAL A 537 -10.34 26.30 21.84
CA VAL A 537 -9.68 24.98 21.97
C VAL A 537 -8.17 25.19 22.03
N ASP A 538 -7.61 25.21 23.24
CA ASP A 538 -6.16 25.18 23.40
C ASP A 538 -5.64 23.75 23.22
N ILE A 539 -4.68 23.57 22.31
CA ILE A 539 -4.06 22.27 22.01
C ILE A 539 -2.68 22.13 22.65
N PHE A 540 -2.26 20.89 22.88
CA PHE A 540 -0.87 20.49 23.13
C PHE A 540 -0.41 19.73 21.89
N PHE A 541 0.44 20.35 21.05
CA PHE A 541 0.76 19.82 19.73
C PHE A 541 2.12 19.11 19.72
N VAL A 542 2.09 17.80 19.46
CA VAL A 542 3.27 16.91 19.46
C VAL A 542 3.34 16.18 18.11
N PRO A 543 3.63 16.89 17.00
CA PRO A 543 3.72 16.29 15.67
C PRO A 543 4.90 15.31 15.55
N SER A 544 4.91 14.52 14.48
CA SER A 544 6.11 13.81 13.99
C SER A 544 6.59 14.45 12.69
N VAL A 545 7.44 15.48 12.79
CA VAL A 545 8.01 16.17 11.64
C VAL A 545 9.44 15.70 11.31
N PHE A 546 9.64 15.35 10.05
CA PHE A 546 10.94 14.92 9.51
C PHE A 546 11.88 16.09 9.17
N SER A 547 11.81 17.19 9.93
CA SER A 547 12.62 18.40 9.75
C SER A 547 13.97 18.32 10.48
N ASP A 548 14.83 19.30 10.24
CA ASP A 548 16.13 19.41 10.93
C ASP A 548 15.90 19.77 12.41
N VAL A 549 16.34 18.91 13.32
CA VAL A 549 16.17 19.09 14.77
C VAL A 549 16.67 20.45 15.28
N SER A 550 17.59 21.11 14.57
CA SER A 550 18.06 22.46 14.95
C SER A 550 16.97 23.54 14.91
N THR A 551 15.83 23.33 14.22
CA THR A 551 14.70 24.27 14.23
C THR A 551 13.85 24.14 15.50
N PHE A 552 13.81 22.95 16.12
CA PHE A 552 12.81 22.58 17.14
C PHE A 552 12.68 23.57 18.31
N SER A 553 13.81 24.07 18.82
CA SER A 553 13.82 25.06 19.90
C SER A 553 13.19 26.42 19.54
N SER A 554 13.10 26.73 18.25
CA SER A 554 12.59 28.00 17.71
C SER A 554 11.17 27.93 17.11
N ASP A 555 10.69 26.72 16.79
CA ASP A 555 9.37 26.47 16.21
C ASP A 555 8.25 26.77 17.23
N THR A 556 7.68 27.97 17.26
CA THR A 556 6.70 28.34 18.31
C THR A 556 5.38 27.55 18.25
N TRP A 557 5.13 26.86 17.15
CA TRP A 557 3.85 26.23 16.82
C TRP A 557 3.67 24.82 17.38
N MET A 558 4.69 24.22 18.00
CA MET A 558 4.62 22.87 18.60
C MET A 558 5.16 22.84 20.04
N ASP A 559 4.49 22.09 20.91
CA ASP A 559 4.82 21.93 22.34
C ASP A 559 5.76 20.75 22.61
N GLY A 560 5.88 19.83 21.66
CA GLY A 560 6.75 18.67 21.70
C GLY A 560 6.99 18.07 20.32
N GLU A 561 7.64 16.91 20.28
CA GLU A 561 7.90 16.14 19.06
C GLU A 561 7.82 14.63 19.30
N LEU A 562 7.10 13.93 18.42
CA LEU A 562 7.10 12.47 18.28
C LEU A 562 8.21 12.05 17.30
N ASN A 563 9.26 11.42 17.82
CA ASN A 563 10.32 10.88 16.98
C ASN A 563 9.94 9.48 16.48
N TRP A 564 9.19 9.43 15.39
CA TRP A 564 8.80 8.20 14.69
C TRP A 564 9.99 7.24 14.46
N ASN A 565 11.10 7.79 13.97
CA ASN A 565 12.32 7.06 13.66
C ASN A 565 13.07 6.53 14.89
N SER A 566 12.60 6.78 16.11
CA SER A 566 13.12 6.16 17.32
C SER A 566 12.52 4.78 17.62
N GLY A 567 11.50 4.33 16.85
CA GLY A 567 10.93 2.99 16.97
C GLY A 567 11.85 1.85 16.50
N TRP A 568 12.77 2.15 15.57
CA TRP A 568 13.65 1.16 14.94
C TRP A 568 15.09 1.67 14.75
N PRO A 569 16.08 0.80 14.61
CA PRO A 569 17.41 1.22 14.17
C PRO A 569 17.38 1.70 12.71
N MET A 570 17.80 2.94 12.49
CA MET A 570 17.94 3.56 11.16
C MET A 570 19.20 3.06 10.42
N GLY A 571 19.40 1.74 10.38
CA GLY A 571 20.56 1.09 9.78
C GLY A 571 20.81 -0.32 10.31
N SER A 572 22.03 -0.82 10.11
CA SER A 572 22.41 -2.21 10.39
C SER A 572 22.92 -2.49 11.81
N THR A 573 22.71 -1.58 12.76
CA THR A 573 23.22 -1.68 14.15
C THR A 573 22.06 -1.80 15.13
N ASP A 574 22.33 -2.22 16.36
CA ASP A 574 21.37 -2.17 17.45
C ASP A 574 20.81 -0.75 17.65
N LEU A 575 19.54 -0.66 18.06
CA LEU A 575 18.92 0.61 18.42
C LEU A 575 19.52 1.13 19.72
N THR A 576 19.85 2.43 19.77
CA THR A 576 20.43 3.11 20.93
C THR A 576 19.70 4.42 21.21
N THR A 577 19.83 4.93 22.43
CA THR A 577 19.20 6.20 22.86
C THR A 577 19.87 7.47 22.32
N ALA A 578 20.74 7.35 21.30
CA ALA A 578 21.43 8.49 20.70
C ALA A 578 20.46 9.43 19.95
N SER A 579 19.45 8.87 19.28
CA SER A 579 18.39 9.65 18.62
C SER A 579 17.54 10.39 19.66
N ASP A 580 17.09 9.69 20.70
CA ASP A 580 16.33 10.26 21.82
C ASP A 580 17.07 11.43 22.49
N THR A 581 18.35 11.24 22.79
CA THR A 581 19.22 12.26 23.39
C THR A 581 19.37 13.48 22.47
N THR A 582 19.44 13.26 21.16
CA THR A 582 19.53 14.35 20.17
C THR A 582 18.25 15.18 20.14
N TYR A 583 17.09 14.51 20.11
CA TYR A 583 15.78 15.18 20.09
C TYR A 583 15.51 15.93 21.40
N MET A 584 15.70 15.30 22.57
CA MET A 584 15.53 15.96 23.87
C MET A 584 16.39 17.22 24.01
N ASN A 585 17.66 17.18 23.59
CA ASN A 585 18.55 18.34 23.61
C ASN A 585 18.09 19.46 22.66
N ALA A 586 17.54 19.11 21.50
CA ALA A 586 17.05 20.06 20.50
C ALA A 586 15.71 20.71 20.88
N LEU A 587 14.84 19.96 21.57
CA LEU A 587 13.55 20.41 22.09
C LEU A 587 13.68 21.34 23.30
N GLY A 588 14.73 21.16 24.10
CA GLY A 588 15.03 22.02 25.26
C GLY A 588 14.00 21.86 26.38
N SER A 589 13.02 22.76 26.45
CA SER A 589 11.93 22.70 27.44
C SER A 589 10.64 22.06 26.91
N LYS A 590 10.59 21.74 25.61
CA LYS A 590 9.47 21.06 24.96
C LYS A 590 9.46 19.56 25.27
N GLU A 591 8.31 18.92 25.12
CA GLU A 591 8.19 17.50 25.46
C GLU A 591 8.68 16.58 24.33
N TYR A 592 9.27 15.46 24.73
CA TYR A 592 9.75 14.42 23.81
C TYR A 592 8.86 13.18 23.92
N MET A 593 8.33 12.72 22.79
CA MET A 593 7.61 11.45 22.67
C MET A 593 8.45 10.45 21.86
N PRO A 594 9.07 9.44 22.49
CA PRO A 594 9.71 8.34 21.78
C PRO A 594 8.67 7.36 21.21
N ALA A 595 9.00 6.82 20.05
CA ALA A 595 8.33 5.69 19.44
C ALA A 595 8.89 4.34 19.95
N ILE A 596 8.05 3.31 19.92
CA ILE A 596 8.38 1.92 20.22
C ILE A 596 7.74 1.03 19.14
N SER A 597 8.48 0.12 18.53
CA SER A 597 7.92 -0.80 17.54
C SER A 597 8.54 -2.20 17.65
N PRO A 598 7.81 -3.28 17.33
CA PRO A 598 8.39 -4.61 17.28
C PRO A 598 9.14 -4.90 15.98
N PHE A 599 8.51 -4.61 14.83
CA PHE A 599 8.92 -5.06 13.51
C PHE A 599 8.67 -3.98 12.46
N PHE A 600 9.33 -4.07 11.31
CA PHE A 600 8.97 -3.30 10.12
C PHE A 600 9.36 -4.05 8.85
N PHE A 601 8.40 -4.32 7.98
CA PHE A 601 8.63 -4.89 6.66
C PHE A 601 7.48 -4.55 5.71
N THR A 602 7.84 -4.18 4.48
CA THR A 602 6.91 -3.79 3.42
C THR A 602 7.43 -4.34 2.08
N HIS A 603 6.53 -4.84 1.23
CA HIS A 603 6.89 -5.58 0.02
C HIS A 603 6.03 -5.22 -1.20
N PHE A 604 5.66 -3.95 -1.33
CA PHE A 604 4.88 -3.46 -2.47
C PHE A 604 5.75 -3.29 -3.72
N GLY A 605 5.36 -3.95 -4.81
CA GLY A 605 6.07 -3.91 -6.09
C GLY A 605 6.02 -2.55 -6.82
N VAL A 606 6.84 -2.43 -7.87
CA VAL A 606 6.98 -1.21 -8.69
C VAL A 606 5.69 -0.72 -9.36
N ASN A 607 4.68 -1.60 -9.50
CA ASN A 607 3.38 -1.30 -10.10
C ASN A 607 2.30 -0.97 -9.04
N SER A 608 2.68 -0.85 -7.77
CA SER A 608 1.83 -0.38 -6.67
C SER A 608 2.59 0.71 -5.90
N TRP A 609 2.60 0.71 -4.56
CA TRP A 609 3.29 1.73 -3.76
C TRP A 609 4.82 1.73 -3.87
N ASN A 610 5.44 0.78 -4.59
CA ASN A 610 6.89 0.70 -4.85
C ASN A 610 7.74 0.83 -3.56
N LYS A 611 7.35 0.05 -2.55
CA LYS A 611 7.81 0.17 -1.16
C LYS A 611 8.27 -1.21 -0.67
N ASN A 612 9.52 -1.55 -0.98
CA ASN A 612 10.12 -2.86 -0.76
C ASN A 612 11.39 -2.77 0.12
N TRP A 613 11.21 -2.75 1.45
CA TRP A 613 12.30 -2.55 2.41
C TRP A 613 11.91 -2.94 3.84
N LEU A 614 12.87 -2.96 4.76
CA LEU A 614 12.67 -3.26 6.19
C LEU A 614 13.62 -2.49 7.10
N TYR A 615 13.22 -2.33 8.37
CA TYR A 615 14.17 -2.00 9.45
C TYR A 615 14.59 -3.27 10.20
N ARG A 616 15.85 -3.29 10.69
CA ARG A 616 16.37 -4.41 11.48
C ARG A 616 15.55 -4.54 12.77
N SER A 617 14.94 -5.70 12.97
CA SER A 617 14.01 -5.98 14.09
C SER A 617 14.54 -7.06 15.05
N ASP A 618 15.85 -7.28 14.98
CA ASP A 618 16.62 -8.29 15.71
C ASP A 618 17.02 -7.84 17.13
N ASP A 619 17.78 -8.68 17.84
CA ASP A 619 18.24 -8.47 19.24
C ASP A 619 17.14 -8.01 20.21
N TRP A 620 16.01 -8.71 20.08
CA TRP A 620 14.80 -8.51 20.87
C TRP A 620 14.29 -7.06 20.84
N LEU A 621 14.36 -6.39 19.67
CA LEU A 621 14.07 -4.96 19.48
C LEU A 621 12.93 -4.45 20.36
N TYR A 622 11.75 -5.07 20.30
CA TYR A 622 10.58 -4.64 21.08
C TYR A 622 10.86 -4.52 22.58
N ALA A 623 11.44 -5.57 23.17
CA ALA A 623 11.79 -5.61 24.59
C ALA A 623 12.91 -4.61 24.92
N THR A 624 13.97 -4.59 24.10
CA THR A 624 15.13 -3.71 24.29
C THR A 624 14.74 -2.23 24.16
N ARG A 625 13.80 -1.88 23.26
CA ARG A 625 13.31 -0.51 23.11
C ARG A 625 12.40 -0.09 24.26
N TRP A 626 11.52 -0.96 24.73
CA TRP A 626 10.77 -0.73 25.96
C TRP A 626 11.69 -0.47 27.17
N GLU A 627 12.72 -1.31 27.36
CA GLU A 627 13.73 -1.11 28.42
C GLU A 627 14.43 0.26 28.32
N GLN A 628 14.76 0.73 27.10
CA GLN A 628 15.35 2.05 26.86
C GLN A 628 14.40 3.20 27.23
N VAL A 629 13.13 3.16 26.77
CA VAL A 629 12.15 4.21 27.06
C VAL A 629 11.83 4.27 28.56
N ILE A 630 11.71 3.11 29.22
CA ILE A 630 11.53 3.03 30.68
C ILE A 630 12.73 3.65 31.41
N ALA A 631 13.96 3.42 30.94
CA ALA A 631 15.17 3.97 31.55
C ALA A 631 15.29 5.51 31.49
N MET A 632 14.52 6.18 30.62
CA MET A 632 14.46 7.65 30.50
C MET A 632 13.07 8.25 30.84
N ARG A 633 12.22 7.49 31.55
CA ARG A 633 10.86 7.93 31.94
C ARG A 633 10.80 9.12 32.90
N ASP A 634 11.92 9.54 33.48
CA ASP A 634 12.00 10.79 34.25
C ASP A 634 11.96 12.03 33.34
N SER A 635 12.39 11.86 32.09
CA SER A 635 12.49 12.89 31.05
C SER A 635 11.38 12.77 30.00
N VAL A 636 10.76 11.60 29.88
CA VAL A 636 9.69 11.27 28.92
C VAL A 636 8.36 11.06 29.65
N LYS A 637 7.31 11.79 29.28
CA LYS A 637 5.96 11.66 29.87
C LYS A 637 5.01 10.76 29.07
N MET A 638 5.21 10.63 27.77
CA MET A 638 4.35 9.85 26.89
C MET A 638 5.18 9.12 25.83
N THR A 639 4.70 7.98 25.36
CA THR A 639 5.36 7.18 24.31
C THR A 639 4.29 6.56 23.41
N GLU A 640 4.63 6.33 22.14
CA GLU A 640 3.69 5.81 21.15
C GLU A 640 4.21 4.50 20.53
N ILE A 641 3.33 3.50 20.50
CA ILE A 641 3.60 2.22 19.85
C ILE A 641 3.27 2.33 18.37
N LEU A 642 4.25 2.07 17.52
CA LEU A 642 4.11 1.98 16.07
C LEU A 642 4.07 0.50 15.69
N THR A 643 2.92 -0.10 15.39
CA THR A 643 1.56 0.46 15.34
C THR A 643 0.56 -0.51 15.97
N TRP A 644 -0.70 -0.12 16.10
CA TRP A 644 -1.78 -1.04 16.43
C TRP A 644 -2.11 -1.95 15.23
N ASN A 645 -2.29 -1.39 14.03
CA ASN A 645 -2.87 -2.08 12.86
C ASN A 645 -2.27 -1.69 11.49
N ASP A 646 -1.03 -1.18 11.39
CA ASP A 646 -0.38 -1.02 10.07
C ASP A 646 0.15 -2.37 9.54
N PHE A 647 -0.75 -3.06 8.84
CA PHE A 647 -0.49 -4.33 8.15
C PHE A 647 0.49 -4.19 6.98
N GLY A 648 0.47 -3.06 6.26
CA GLY A 648 1.32 -2.83 5.09
C GLY A 648 2.79 -2.67 5.44
N GLU A 649 3.10 -2.13 6.63
CA GLU A 649 4.45 -2.03 7.19
C GLU A 649 4.83 -3.15 8.16
N SER A 650 3.95 -4.14 8.39
CA SER A 650 4.16 -5.24 9.34
C SER A 650 4.44 -4.81 10.79
N SER A 651 4.10 -3.58 11.17
CA SER A 651 4.45 -3.00 12.49
C SER A 651 3.36 -3.19 13.55
N TYR A 652 2.20 -3.73 13.16
CA TYR A 652 1.02 -3.96 14.01
C TYR A 652 1.30 -4.84 15.24
N ILE A 653 0.60 -4.57 16.34
CA ILE A 653 0.53 -5.43 17.53
C ILE A 653 -0.89 -5.88 17.90
N GLY A 654 -1.91 -5.30 17.27
CA GLY A 654 -3.32 -5.64 17.43
C GLY A 654 -3.73 -6.83 16.56
N PRO A 655 -5.02 -7.21 16.62
CA PRO A 655 -5.59 -8.27 15.80
C PRO A 655 -5.59 -7.91 14.31
N ILE A 656 -5.39 -8.91 13.44
CA ILE A 656 -5.48 -8.74 11.98
C ILE A 656 -6.96 -8.76 11.57
N HIS A 657 -7.56 -7.58 11.40
CA HIS A 657 -8.89 -7.40 10.82
C HIS A 657 -9.06 -5.98 10.25
N GLY A 658 -10.10 -5.77 9.46
CA GLY A 658 -10.35 -4.52 8.73
C GLY A 658 -10.02 -4.64 7.24
N ALA A 659 -9.70 -3.50 6.63
CA ALA A 659 -9.16 -3.43 5.29
C ALA A 659 -7.62 -3.52 5.35
N LEU A 660 -7.06 -4.57 4.77
CA LEU A 660 -5.61 -4.65 4.53
C LEU A 660 -5.27 -3.85 3.27
N PRO A 661 -4.15 -3.11 3.23
CA PRO A 661 -3.62 -2.53 1.99
C PRO A 661 -3.47 -3.61 0.91
N ALA A 662 -3.98 -3.38 -0.29
CA ALA A 662 -4.13 -4.44 -1.30
C ALA A 662 -2.81 -5.15 -1.63
N GLY A 663 -2.77 -6.48 -1.52
CA GLY A 663 -1.58 -7.30 -1.73
C GLY A 663 -0.67 -7.46 -0.51
N SER A 664 -0.96 -6.80 0.62
CA SER A 664 -0.23 -7.04 1.89
C SER A 664 -0.63 -8.35 2.57
N ASP A 665 -1.79 -8.91 2.23
CA ASP A 665 -2.21 -10.28 2.59
C ASP A 665 -1.11 -11.31 2.31
N ALA A 666 -0.34 -11.13 1.24
CA ALA A 666 0.79 -12.00 0.86
C ALA A 666 1.92 -12.10 1.91
N TRP A 667 2.01 -11.18 2.87
CA TRP A 667 2.95 -11.27 4.01
C TRP A 667 2.31 -11.11 5.40
N VAL A 668 1.03 -10.75 5.47
CA VAL A 668 0.25 -10.58 6.71
C VAL A 668 -0.49 -11.86 7.08
N ASP A 669 -1.00 -12.63 6.10
CA ASP A 669 -1.80 -13.83 6.35
C ASP A 669 -0.99 -14.90 7.12
N GLY A 670 -1.46 -15.21 8.33
CA GLY A 670 -0.82 -16.17 9.24
C GLY A 670 0.28 -15.58 10.13
N TYR A 671 0.54 -14.27 10.09
CA TYR A 671 1.55 -13.58 10.90
C TYR A 671 0.89 -12.75 12.00
N ASP A 672 0.06 -13.37 12.84
CA ASP A 672 -0.53 -12.69 13.99
C ASP A 672 0.55 -12.27 15.01
N HIS A 673 0.43 -11.06 15.55
CA HIS A 673 1.40 -10.47 16.49
C HIS A 673 0.87 -10.35 17.93
N GLN A 674 -0.36 -10.78 18.24
CA GLN A 674 -1.01 -10.56 19.54
C GLN A 674 -0.27 -11.21 20.72
N GLY A 675 0.60 -12.19 20.46
CA GLY A 675 1.52 -12.74 21.46
C GLY A 675 2.42 -11.68 22.13
N LEU A 676 2.64 -10.53 21.48
CA LEU A 676 3.36 -9.39 22.06
C LEU A 676 2.57 -8.68 23.18
N SER A 677 1.24 -8.81 23.25
CA SER A 677 0.37 -8.13 24.23
C SER A 677 0.80 -8.34 25.69
N ALA A 678 1.28 -9.55 26.02
CA ALA A 678 1.82 -9.85 27.35
C ALA A 678 3.09 -9.03 27.69
N LEU A 679 3.96 -8.80 26.69
CA LEU A 679 5.15 -7.95 26.84
C LEU A 679 4.75 -6.47 26.90
N THR A 680 3.83 -6.03 26.03
CA THR A 680 3.27 -4.67 26.04
C THR A 680 2.75 -4.33 27.43
N LYS A 681 1.94 -5.21 28.04
CA LYS A 681 1.39 -5.03 29.38
C LYS A 681 2.45 -4.94 30.46
N TYR A 682 3.46 -5.81 30.41
CA TYR A 682 4.57 -5.83 31.37
C TYR A 682 5.35 -4.51 31.33
N TYR A 683 5.72 -4.05 30.13
CA TYR A 683 6.53 -2.85 29.94
C TYR A 683 5.74 -1.54 30.07
N ALA A 684 4.52 -1.46 29.55
CA ALA A 684 3.63 -0.30 29.73
C ALA A 684 3.36 -0.06 31.22
N THR A 685 3.14 -1.12 32.01
CA THR A 685 2.98 -0.99 33.48
C THR A 685 4.24 -0.42 34.13
N ALA A 686 5.43 -0.85 33.72
CA ALA A 686 6.70 -0.35 34.22
C ALA A 686 6.94 1.12 33.85
N PHE A 687 6.66 1.51 32.59
CA PHE A 687 6.73 2.88 32.13
C PHE A 687 5.73 3.80 32.87
N LYS A 688 4.53 3.31 33.15
CA LYS A 688 3.48 4.10 33.81
C LYS A 688 3.66 4.27 35.31
N THR A 689 4.10 3.21 36.00
CA THR A 689 4.19 3.20 37.47
C THR A 689 5.59 3.45 38.02
N GLY A 690 6.64 3.36 37.19
CA GLY A 690 8.02 3.34 37.66
C GLY A 690 8.42 2.03 38.36
N SER A 691 7.66 0.94 38.18
CA SER A 691 7.96 -0.38 38.74
C SER A 691 7.47 -1.49 37.83
N TYR A 692 8.36 -2.45 37.53
CA TYR A 692 7.96 -3.65 36.79
C TYR A 692 6.92 -4.44 37.58
N PRO A 693 5.81 -4.88 36.95
CA PRO A 693 4.79 -5.66 37.64
C PRO A 693 5.34 -7.03 38.05
N ALA A 694 4.82 -7.58 39.15
CA ALA A 694 5.15 -8.93 39.56
C ALA A 694 4.68 -9.93 38.49
N ILE A 695 5.58 -10.85 38.09
CA ILE A 695 5.25 -11.94 37.17
C ILE A 695 4.50 -13.01 37.98
N THR A 696 3.20 -13.15 37.73
CA THR A 696 2.31 -14.11 38.43
C THR A 696 2.01 -15.37 37.62
N THR A 697 2.41 -15.38 36.35
CA THR A 697 2.11 -16.43 35.37
C THR A 697 3.39 -16.69 34.58
N ASP A 698 3.70 -17.95 34.27
CA ASP A 698 4.81 -18.23 33.36
C ASP A 698 4.34 -17.95 31.94
N THR A 699 5.05 -17.10 31.22
CA THR A 699 4.74 -16.75 29.83
C THR A 699 5.99 -16.89 28.97
N ILE A 700 5.84 -17.52 27.82
CA ILE A 700 6.82 -17.49 26.73
C ILE A 700 6.22 -16.75 25.55
N VAL A 701 6.96 -15.77 25.02
CA VAL A 701 6.68 -15.09 23.75
C VAL A 701 7.90 -15.28 22.87
N MET A 702 7.72 -15.76 21.64
CA MET A 702 8.80 -16.08 20.72
C MET A 702 8.49 -15.60 19.31
N TRP A 703 9.50 -15.26 18.52
CA TRP A 703 9.32 -14.81 17.15
C TRP A 703 10.49 -15.17 16.23
N SER A 704 10.16 -15.37 14.95
CA SER A 704 11.12 -15.66 13.87
C SER A 704 10.57 -15.17 12.54
N ARG A 705 11.45 -14.68 11.65
CA ARG A 705 11.14 -14.58 10.22
C ARG A 705 10.94 -15.98 9.62
N PRO A 706 10.20 -16.15 8.52
CA PRO A 706 9.93 -17.45 7.90
C PRO A 706 11.09 -18.02 7.07
N HIS A 707 12.14 -17.24 6.81
CA HIS A 707 13.28 -17.72 6.02
C HIS A 707 14.61 -17.05 6.36
N SER A 708 15.70 -17.65 5.88
CA SER A 708 17.06 -17.10 5.92
C SER A 708 17.12 -15.70 5.33
N TYR A 709 17.83 -14.74 5.93
CA TYR A 709 17.93 -13.39 5.37
C TYR A 709 18.56 -13.38 3.96
N ASP A 710 19.50 -14.29 3.73
CA ASP A 710 20.22 -14.53 2.47
C ASP A 710 19.54 -15.55 1.54
N ALA A 711 18.34 -16.03 1.88
CA ALA A 711 17.59 -16.95 1.03
C ALA A 711 17.25 -16.29 -0.32
N ILE A 712 17.15 -17.10 -1.38
CA ILE A 712 16.84 -16.61 -2.73
C ILE A 712 15.42 -17.05 -3.10
N ALA A 713 14.48 -16.11 -3.12
CA ALA A 713 13.13 -16.31 -3.65
C ALA A 713 13.13 -16.11 -5.17
N THR A 714 13.40 -17.16 -5.95
CA THR A 714 13.52 -17.07 -7.42
C THR A 714 12.20 -16.82 -8.15
N SER A 715 11.06 -17.00 -7.46
CA SER A 715 9.71 -16.80 -8.00
C SER A 715 9.12 -15.44 -7.64
N ASP A 716 9.85 -14.64 -6.88
CA ASP A 716 9.44 -13.31 -6.45
C ASP A 716 9.62 -12.28 -7.58
N SER A 717 8.56 -11.53 -7.89
CA SER A 717 8.58 -10.51 -8.94
C SER A 717 8.89 -9.09 -8.44
N VAL A 718 8.86 -8.88 -7.13
CA VAL A 718 9.17 -7.61 -6.45
C VAL A 718 10.67 -7.55 -6.11
N GLY A 719 11.27 -8.69 -5.79
CA GLY A 719 12.69 -8.85 -5.51
C GLY A 719 13.07 -8.54 -4.06
N GLN A 720 14.34 -8.76 -3.71
CA GLN A 720 14.80 -8.73 -2.32
C GLN A 720 14.67 -7.32 -1.70
N PRO A 721 14.05 -7.17 -0.51
CA PRO A 721 13.81 -5.88 0.14
C PRO A 721 15.11 -5.15 0.53
N THR A 722 15.14 -3.83 0.42
CA THR A 722 16.27 -3.04 0.97
C THR A 722 16.35 -3.24 2.48
N GLY A 723 17.57 -3.47 3.00
CA GLY A 723 17.80 -3.75 4.43
C GLY A 723 17.84 -5.24 4.79
N TRP A 724 17.56 -6.16 3.86
CA TRP A 724 17.60 -7.62 4.08
C TRP A 724 18.87 -8.10 4.82
N ASN A 725 20.04 -7.59 4.43
CA ASN A 725 21.34 -7.97 4.96
C ASN A 725 21.70 -7.33 6.31
N TRP A 726 20.76 -6.65 6.95
CA TRP A 726 20.90 -6.15 8.32
C TRP A 726 20.35 -7.13 9.36
N THR A 727 19.64 -8.19 8.91
CA THR A 727 18.90 -9.10 9.80
C THR A 727 19.66 -10.38 10.15
N GLU A 728 19.23 -11.05 11.22
CA GLU A 728 19.82 -12.30 11.70
C GLU A 728 18.84 -13.47 11.69
N ASP A 729 19.33 -14.70 11.55
CA ASP A 729 18.51 -15.92 11.52
C ASP A 729 18.44 -16.60 12.89
N TYR A 730 17.65 -16.02 13.79
CA TYR A 730 17.37 -16.58 15.12
C TYR A 730 15.87 -16.70 15.39
N LEU A 731 15.50 -17.73 16.15
CA LEU A 731 14.30 -17.72 16.97
C LEU A 731 14.62 -16.93 18.23
N TYR A 732 14.02 -15.75 18.36
CA TYR A 732 14.06 -14.96 19.58
C TYR A 732 12.94 -15.39 20.51
N ALA A 733 13.18 -15.32 21.81
CA ALA A 733 12.15 -15.44 22.82
C ALA A 733 12.40 -14.49 24.00
N VAL A 734 11.31 -14.02 24.60
CA VAL A 734 11.27 -13.40 25.91
C VAL A 734 10.43 -14.30 26.81
N VAL A 735 11.00 -14.71 27.93
CA VAL A 735 10.31 -15.51 28.95
C VAL A 735 10.10 -14.69 30.21
N LEU A 736 8.88 -14.73 30.73
CA LEU A 736 8.49 -14.23 32.03
C LEU A 736 8.32 -15.46 32.93
N CYS A 737 9.16 -15.59 33.96
CA CYS A 737 9.17 -16.73 34.86
C CYS A 737 8.83 -16.32 36.29
N THR A 738 7.80 -16.95 36.87
CA THR A 738 7.38 -16.77 38.27
C THR A 738 8.49 -17.15 39.26
N GLU A 739 9.13 -18.30 39.00
CA GLU A 739 10.28 -18.82 39.74
C GLU A 739 11.38 -19.30 38.76
N ALA A 740 12.57 -19.61 39.25
CA ALA A 740 13.63 -20.19 38.43
C ALA A 740 13.15 -21.44 37.66
N ALA A 741 13.53 -21.56 36.40
CA ALA A 741 12.98 -22.56 35.49
C ALA A 741 14.01 -23.05 34.47
N THR A 742 13.68 -24.17 33.84
CA THR A 742 14.35 -24.68 32.65
C THR A 742 13.52 -24.30 31.43
N VAL A 743 14.09 -23.55 30.50
CA VAL A 743 13.44 -23.18 29.23
C VAL A 743 14.09 -23.93 28.09
N THR A 744 13.31 -24.58 27.24
CA THR A 744 13.83 -25.20 26.01
C THR A 744 13.22 -24.49 24.80
N LEU A 745 14.07 -24.03 23.88
CA LEU A 745 13.69 -23.48 22.58
C LEU A 745 14.14 -24.44 21.47
N THR A 746 13.30 -24.60 20.45
CA THR A 746 13.60 -25.37 19.25
C THR A 746 13.24 -24.55 18.01
N ALA A 747 14.16 -24.49 17.05
CA ALA A 747 13.95 -23.91 15.72
C ALA A 747 14.47 -24.89 14.67
N GLY A 748 13.57 -25.64 14.03
CA GLY A 748 13.92 -26.75 13.15
C GLY A 748 14.68 -27.87 13.89
N SER A 749 15.90 -28.17 13.44
CA SER A 749 16.80 -29.15 14.08
C SER A 749 17.61 -28.59 15.25
N ASN A 750 17.71 -27.27 15.40
CA ASN A 750 18.41 -26.64 16.51
C ASN A 750 17.52 -26.64 17.76
N THR A 751 17.99 -27.23 18.85
CA THR A 751 17.32 -27.20 20.16
C THR A 751 18.31 -26.83 21.23
N GLN A 752 17.93 -25.89 22.11
CA GLN A 752 18.75 -25.47 23.24
C GLN A 752 17.93 -25.31 24.51
N THR A 753 18.51 -25.78 25.61
CA THR A 753 17.94 -25.66 26.95
C THR A 753 18.74 -24.64 27.77
N PHE A 754 18.03 -23.77 28.47
CA PHE A 754 18.53 -22.67 29.28
C PHE A 754 18.04 -22.82 30.71
N SER A 755 18.88 -22.49 31.69
CA SER A 755 18.44 -22.29 33.08
C SER A 755 18.23 -20.79 33.32
N VAL A 756 17.00 -20.39 33.60
CA VAL A 756 16.62 -18.99 33.85
C VAL A 756 16.26 -18.78 35.31
N SER A 757 16.48 -17.56 35.79
CA SER A 757 16.00 -17.13 37.11
C SER A 757 14.52 -16.74 37.06
N ALA A 758 13.91 -16.52 38.22
CA ALA A 758 12.67 -15.75 38.30
C ALA A 758 12.87 -14.36 37.68
N GLY A 759 11.85 -13.80 37.04
CA GLY A 759 11.95 -12.53 36.31
C GLY A 759 11.87 -12.71 34.79
N LEU A 760 12.34 -11.70 34.06
CA LEU A 760 12.40 -11.67 32.59
C LEU A 760 13.77 -12.14 32.09
N SER A 761 13.78 -13.06 31.13
CA SER A 761 14.99 -13.43 30.37
C SER A 761 14.76 -13.35 28.86
N LYS A 762 15.73 -12.78 28.15
CA LYS A 762 15.80 -12.72 26.69
C LYS A 762 16.70 -13.86 26.20
N LEU A 763 16.18 -14.71 25.32
CA LEU A 763 16.79 -15.97 24.86
C LEU A 763 16.79 -16.02 23.33
N LYS A 764 17.84 -16.54 22.69
CA LYS A 764 17.83 -16.82 21.25
C LYS A 764 18.54 -18.14 20.90
N VAL A 765 18.00 -18.84 19.91
CA VAL A 765 18.58 -20.06 19.32
C VAL A 765 18.62 -19.90 17.79
N ALA A 766 19.71 -20.33 17.15
CA ALA A 766 19.86 -20.16 15.70
C ALA A 766 18.75 -20.88 14.94
N SER A 767 18.17 -20.23 13.94
CA SER A 767 17.10 -20.81 13.13
C SER A 767 17.64 -21.94 12.24
N SER A 768 16.77 -22.90 11.92
CA SER A 768 17.02 -23.92 10.90
C SER A 768 15.70 -24.45 10.36
N ALA A 769 15.75 -25.19 9.25
CA ALA A 769 14.56 -25.64 8.53
C ALA A 769 13.59 -26.46 9.40
N GLY A 770 12.33 -26.00 9.46
CA GLY A 770 11.25 -26.63 10.24
C GLY A 770 10.46 -25.63 11.09
N GLY A 771 9.49 -26.14 11.86
CA GLY A 771 8.70 -25.35 12.79
C GLY A 771 9.49 -24.87 14.02
N ILE A 772 8.86 -24.03 14.82
CA ILE A 772 9.42 -23.51 16.08
C ILE A 772 8.62 -24.02 17.28
N SER A 773 9.29 -24.19 18.41
CA SER A 773 8.62 -24.45 19.69
C SER A 773 9.42 -23.90 20.87
N GLY A 774 8.73 -23.73 21.98
CA GLY A 774 9.30 -23.24 23.22
C GLY A 774 8.52 -23.78 24.41
N SER A 775 9.23 -24.12 25.49
CA SER A 775 8.62 -24.63 26.73
C SER A 775 9.35 -24.12 27.97
N ILE A 776 8.57 -23.87 29.02
CA ILE A 776 9.03 -23.56 30.37
C ILE A 776 8.71 -24.78 31.24
N ALA A 777 9.68 -25.26 32.02
CA ALA A 777 9.51 -26.43 32.87
C ALA A 777 10.21 -26.27 34.23
N ARG A 778 9.60 -26.83 35.28
CA ARG A 778 10.17 -26.95 36.64
C ARG A 778 10.03 -28.37 37.15
N ASN A 779 11.09 -28.90 37.77
CA ASN A 779 11.10 -30.24 38.39
C ASN A 779 10.62 -31.38 37.46
N GLY A 780 10.80 -31.23 36.14
CA GLY A 780 10.37 -32.19 35.12
C GLY A 780 8.93 -32.02 34.61
N ALA A 781 8.16 -31.05 35.12
CA ALA A 781 6.83 -30.70 34.63
C ALA A 781 6.86 -29.42 33.79
N THR A 782 6.23 -29.43 32.61
CA THR A 782 6.02 -28.26 31.76
C THR A 782 4.94 -27.37 32.36
N THR A 783 5.21 -26.06 32.53
CA THR A 783 4.26 -25.07 33.02
C THR A 783 3.61 -24.28 31.87
N ALA A 784 4.40 -23.89 30.87
CA ALA A 784 3.91 -23.28 29.64
C ALA A 784 4.63 -23.89 28.43
N SER A 785 3.92 -24.05 27.30
CA SER A 785 4.53 -24.50 26.05
C SER A 785 3.75 -24.04 24.83
N TYR A 786 4.49 -23.72 23.77
CA TYR A 786 3.96 -23.40 22.45
C TYR A 786 4.73 -24.19 21.39
N THR A 787 4.02 -24.68 20.38
CA THR A 787 4.57 -25.29 19.17
C THR A 787 3.81 -24.69 17.99
N SER A 788 4.53 -24.18 16.99
CA SER A 788 3.90 -23.51 15.86
C SER A 788 3.06 -24.48 15.01
N SER A 789 1.87 -24.03 14.64
CA SER A 789 1.05 -24.63 13.59
C SER A 789 1.09 -23.72 12.36
N GLY A 790 1.17 -24.28 11.15
CA GLY A 790 1.22 -23.52 9.89
C GLY A 790 2.57 -22.85 9.57
N PHE A 791 3.37 -22.46 10.56
CA PHE A 791 4.69 -21.88 10.35
C PHE A 791 5.80 -22.93 10.19
N SER A 792 6.73 -22.68 9.25
CA SER A 792 7.99 -23.39 9.12
C SER A 792 9.06 -22.46 8.53
N TRP A 793 10.23 -22.39 9.18
CA TRP A 793 11.39 -21.70 8.64
C TRP A 793 11.96 -22.45 7.42
N THR A 794 12.41 -21.73 6.39
CA THR A 794 12.96 -22.31 5.14
C THR A 794 14.19 -21.56 4.60
N THR A 795 15.04 -22.24 3.84
CA THR A 795 16.14 -21.63 3.05
C THR A 795 15.73 -21.34 1.61
N THR A 796 14.56 -21.80 1.16
CA THR A 796 14.06 -21.66 -0.21
C THR A 796 12.61 -21.17 -0.19
N PRO A 797 12.35 -19.90 0.18
CA PRO A 797 11.03 -19.32 0.16
C PRO A 797 10.56 -19.05 -1.28
N ALA A 798 9.24 -18.96 -1.48
CA ALA A 798 8.66 -18.63 -2.79
C ALA A 798 8.67 -17.11 -3.06
N THR A 799 8.46 -16.32 -2.00
CA THR A 799 8.49 -14.84 -1.96
C THR A 799 9.35 -14.39 -0.79
N TYR A 800 9.88 -13.16 -0.85
CA TYR A 800 10.54 -12.54 0.29
C TYR A 800 9.47 -12.09 1.29
N ASN A 801 9.43 -12.74 2.45
CA ASN A 801 8.60 -12.30 3.57
C ASN A 801 9.49 -12.15 4.81
N PHE A 802 9.72 -10.89 5.22
CA PHE A 802 10.46 -10.55 6.42
C PHE A 802 9.55 -10.14 7.60
N ASN A 803 8.23 -10.32 7.47
CA ASN A 803 7.32 -10.25 8.61
C ASN A 803 7.66 -11.35 9.62
N TYR A 804 7.47 -11.09 10.90
CA TYR A 804 7.87 -12.00 11.98
C TYR A 804 6.67 -12.78 12.49
N PHE A 805 6.72 -14.11 12.41
CA PHE A 805 5.71 -14.94 13.05
C PHE A 805 5.88 -14.88 14.56
N VAL A 806 4.82 -14.57 15.31
CA VAL A 806 4.83 -14.55 16.79
C VAL A 806 4.07 -15.74 17.36
N GLY A 807 4.74 -16.50 18.23
CA GLY A 807 4.14 -17.55 19.04
C GLY A 807 4.13 -17.17 20.51
N SER A 808 3.06 -17.48 21.25
CA SER A 808 3.04 -17.28 22.71
C SER A 808 2.24 -18.34 23.46
N SER A 809 2.57 -18.55 24.73
CA SER A 809 1.84 -19.45 25.63
C SER A 809 2.04 -19.02 27.08
N SER A 810 1.03 -19.22 27.91
CA SER A 810 1.03 -18.91 29.34
C SER A 810 0.41 -20.06 30.17
N SER A 811 0.88 -20.22 31.41
CA SER A 811 0.50 -21.29 32.36
C SER A 811 -0.84 -21.08 33.06
#